data_AF-A0A916PWE0-F1
#
_entry.id   AF-A0A916PWE0-F1
#
_cell.length_a   1.000
_cell.length_b   1.000
_cell.length_c   1.000
_cell.angle_alpha   90.00
_cell.angle_beta   90.00
_cell.angle_gamma   90.00
#
_symmetry.space_group_name_H-M   'P 1'
#
loop_
_entity.id
_entity.type
_entity.pdbx_description
1 polymer ?
#
loop_
_entity_poly.entity_id
_entity_poly.type
_entity_poly.pdbx_seq_one_letter_code
_entity_poly.pdbx_strand_id
1 'polypeptide(L)'
;MEVESTANIQYIQSQLWHFADVARNSGRSVEDSILDAFTVLLASRTIKNSYLKAEFHENIPPISEVVYEFVRSICSPYYEKTGFPVINFEHPALHRLLYFCNSNEVSDSDLIDILNWIVGHSNIQLAESSTPTDLADLLINIANVKSEESILDPAMGTAGILRALRRAENHKSVFQGIEINIKYLHLACLYKYLLHDSHSLLSLGNAFWHYSKSNITPVDIVICNPPVQRIPLAEARNRYGLSLCSPYVSSEMALNFVELGLKNLKSGGRAVFLINMKPLFALGELEQIRKYWIESGLLKSVVSLPSNLLAHTGLKCAILVFHERSGGSTNDSKQVKFIKADDCFIEEKKGRRILGIENINEITKRVIHINDGVIAKEVGVSEIAANNFSLIPDQYLNQHISGINLRLSKIWKPLGEIAEILRGSSFSKLKSGCDPIIQGRDLRVEKLKLNDLECKDLSEYINPIQRTQAFDILLQRIGEKPAAYFVTTEEGYAVADTVFIIRFKDTEPAMINFISQFINSEEGAEKIKEATSYMAVQTKSLKIIKEIKVPVPDIRVVDLVQEMNKIESALRTEYEKAAQLRKSIFGGFDEVDLSTNLRKVRLTSQVLKNALSQKDDINYKVKSLYPFPLAYPYRNIYLEKEYAARYDRQMKYGEHLLSFLASVGMSLIFEYREQINQPLDSVVSLINSGLSSGLSPGHWRNLLQESCNILRNLEDTPLADDFSSIWFKGRGKKESEFAKNTLQCIVQKLNDFKHGRGPVNTYEYKVFGEKQSNDIDNLLEDLDFISQCELVLIDDIDTDWATGKTIYKGSLLKGDHPAYERVTFGANKSLSKEKLYIHYNTEFISLYPFLSLLYNPDTKKIEIFSFDKQVNESLALKSFDSGTSIKSEQVYQDLSHWLNFIS
;
A
#
# COMPACT_ATOMS: atom_id res chain seq x y z
N MET A 1 -40.16 -2.40 -18.46
CA MET A 1 -39.79 -1.75 -17.18
C MET A 1 -38.29 -1.80 -16.88
N GLU A 2 -37.67 -2.85 -16.33
CA GLU A 2 -36.20 -2.81 -15.99
C GLU A 2 -35.27 -2.63 -17.22
N VAL A 3 -35.59 -3.28 -18.34
CA VAL A 3 -34.80 -3.14 -19.59
C VAL A 3 -34.93 -1.74 -20.20
N GLU A 4 -36.10 -1.11 -20.09
CA GLU A 4 -36.36 0.26 -20.58
C GLU A 4 -35.72 1.32 -19.68
N SER A 5 -35.78 1.16 -18.35
CA SER A 5 -35.09 2.03 -17.39
C SER A 5 -33.58 2.04 -17.64
N THR A 6 -32.97 0.87 -17.86
CA THR A 6 -31.54 0.76 -18.17
C THR A 6 -31.16 1.48 -19.47
N ALA A 7 -31.97 1.34 -20.52
CA ALA A 7 -31.75 2.02 -21.80
C ALA A 7 -31.90 3.55 -21.67
N ASN A 8 -32.86 4.03 -20.88
CA ASN A 8 -33.09 5.45 -20.63
C ASN A 8 -31.91 6.08 -19.87
N ILE A 9 -31.40 5.40 -18.83
CA ILE A 9 -30.22 5.83 -18.07
C ILE A 9 -29.01 5.97 -19.00
N GLN A 10 -28.71 4.95 -19.80
CA GLN A 10 -27.58 4.95 -20.73
C GLN A 10 -27.67 6.06 -21.78
N TYR A 11 -28.87 6.32 -22.31
CA TYR A 11 -29.09 7.39 -23.26
C TYR A 11 -28.82 8.77 -22.63
N ILE A 12 -29.35 9.03 -21.43
CA ILE A 12 -29.14 10.31 -20.74
C ILE A 12 -27.65 10.49 -20.41
N GLN A 13 -26.98 9.46 -19.87
CA GLN A 13 -25.54 9.49 -19.61
C GLN A 13 -24.72 9.82 -20.87
N SER A 14 -25.10 9.24 -22.02
CA SER A 14 -24.48 9.53 -23.32
C SER A 14 -24.67 10.99 -23.76
N GLN A 15 -25.87 11.54 -23.62
CA GLN A 15 -26.11 12.96 -23.97
C GLN A 15 -25.38 13.93 -23.04
N LEU A 16 -25.29 13.62 -21.74
CA LEU A 16 -24.50 14.39 -20.78
C LEU A 16 -23.02 14.40 -21.13
N TRP A 17 -22.45 13.25 -21.49
CA TRP A 17 -21.07 13.15 -21.97
C TRP A 17 -20.84 13.96 -23.24
N HIS A 18 -21.74 13.85 -24.21
CA HIS A 18 -21.62 14.58 -25.47
C HIS A 18 -21.72 16.10 -25.27
N PHE A 19 -22.57 16.58 -24.36
CA PHE A 19 -22.59 17.99 -23.96
C PHE A 19 -21.24 18.43 -23.38
N ALA A 20 -20.69 17.63 -22.46
CA ALA A 20 -19.46 17.96 -21.78
C ALA A 20 -18.21 17.96 -22.69
N ASP A 21 -18.15 17.03 -23.65
CA ASP A 21 -17.03 16.93 -24.60
C ASP A 21 -16.96 18.16 -25.52
N VAL A 22 -18.11 18.69 -25.94
CA VAL A 22 -18.14 19.92 -26.74
C VAL A 22 -17.84 21.15 -25.88
N ALA A 23 -18.37 21.21 -24.65
CA ALA A 23 -18.10 22.30 -23.70
C ALA A 23 -16.62 22.39 -23.27
N ARG A 24 -15.86 21.29 -23.40
CA ARG A 24 -14.41 21.25 -23.16
C ARG A 24 -13.63 22.17 -24.11
N ASN A 25 -14.09 22.35 -25.35
CA ASN A 25 -13.46 23.26 -26.32
C ASN A 25 -13.56 24.75 -25.90
N SER A 26 -14.42 25.05 -24.94
CA SER A 26 -14.59 26.37 -24.31
C SER A 26 -13.88 26.52 -22.95
N GLY A 27 -13.00 25.58 -22.59
CA GLY A 27 -12.14 25.69 -21.40
C GLY A 27 -12.81 25.32 -20.05
N ARG A 28 -13.99 24.70 -20.07
CA ARG A 28 -14.65 24.17 -18.86
C ARG A 28 -14.23 22.74 -18.55
N SER A 29 -14.32 22.37 -17.26
CA SER A 29 -14.15 20.98 -16.86
C SER A 29 -15.33 20.15 -17.38
N VAL A 30 -15.04 18.87 -17.68
CA VAL A 30 -16.05 17.93 -18.18
C VAL A 30 -17.10 17.69 -17.10
N GLU A 31 -16.66 17.57 -15.85
CA GLU A 31 -17.48 17.29 -14.68
C GLU A 31 -18.46 18.41 -14.39
N ASP A 32 -18.01 19.67 -14.42
CA ASP A 32 -18.89 20.83 -14.25
C ASP A 32 -19.93 20.89 -15.38
N SER A 33 -19.52 20.55 -16.61
CA SER A 33 -20.42 20.56 -17.76
C SER A 33 -21.48 19.45 -17.68
N ILE A 34 -21.13 18.26 -17.18
CA ILE A 34 -22.09 17.18 -16.93
C ILE A 34 -23.08 17.58 -15.83
N LEU A 35 -22.59 18.14 -14.72
CA LEU A 35 -23.41 18.58 -13.60
C LEU A 35 -24.36 19.73 -13.99
N ASP A 36 -23.87 20.69 -14.78
CA ASP A 36 -24.66 21.78 -15.34
C ASP A 36 -25.79 21.23 -16.21
N ALA A 37 -25.48 20.36 -17.18
CA ALA A 37 -26.48 19.77 -18.07
C ALA A 37 -27.52 18.93 -17.32
N PHE A 38 -27.09 18.19 -16.30
CA PHE A 38 -28.01 17.43 -15.44
C PHE A 38 -28.90 18.36 -14.60
N THR A 39 -28.37 19.50 -14.14
CA THR A 39 -29.17 20.52 -13.44
C THR A 39 -30.26 21.10 -14.37
N VAL A 40 -29.94 21.34 -15.65
CA VAL A 40 -30.93 21.77 -16.64
C VAL A 40 -32.00 20.71 -16.88
N LEU A 41 -31.61 19.44 -16.97
CA LEU A 41 -32.54 18.32 -17.10
C LEU A 41 -33.60 18.36 -16.00
N LEU A 42 -33.14 18.45 -14.74
CA LEU A 42 -34.02 18.47 -13.59
C LEU A 42 -34.94 19.68 -13.58
N ALA A 43 -34.39 20.88 -13.81
CA ALA A 43 -35.18 22.11 -13.87
C ALA A 43 -36.31 22.02 -14.91
N SER A 44 -36.01 21.50 -16.10
CA SER A 44 -37.01 21.33 -17.16
C SER A 44 -38.10 20.32 -16.77
N ARG A 45 -37.75 19.24 -16.07
CA ARG A 45 -38.72 18.24 -15.59
C ARG A 45 -39.64 18.83 -14.52
N THR A 46 -39.09 19.62 -13.60
CA THR A 46 -39.88 20.33 -12.58
C THR A 46 -40.95 21.21 -13.22
N ILE A 47 -40.59 21.91 -14.30
CA ILE A 47 -41.51 22.72 -15.07
C ILE A 47 -42.60 21.91 -15.75
N LYS A 48 -42.25 20.86 -16.48
CA LYS A 48 -43.25 19.97 -17.12
C LYS A 48 -44.30 19.51 -16.10
N ASN A 49 -43.86 19.13 -14.90
CA ASN A 49 -44.74 18.72 -13.81
C ASN A 49 -45.61 19.87 -13.26
N SER A 50 -45.11 21.10 -13.23
CA SER A 50 -45.89 22.28 -12.81
C SER A 50 -46.91 22.69 -13.87
N TYR A 51 -46.57 22.65 -15.17
CA TYR A 51 -47.50 22.95 -16.27
C TYR A 51 -48.58 21.88 -16.44
N LEU A 52 -48.26 20.60 -16.19
CA LEU A 52 -49.28 19.54 -16.17
C LEU A 52 -50.29 19.71 -15.02
N LYS A 53 -49.93 20.46 -13.97
CA LYS A 53 -50.79 20.75 -12.81
C LYS A 53 -51.56 22.08 -12.92
N ALA A 54 -51.12 23.00 -13.78
CA ALA A 54 -51.75 24.30 -14.00
C ALA A 54 -52.48 24.29 -15.36
N GLU A 55 -53.80 24.49 -15.37
CA GLU A 55 -54.54 24.67 -16.62
C GLU A 55 -53.95 25.85 -17.41
N PHE A 56 -53.64 25.60 -18.69
CA PHE A 56 -52.80 26.40 -19.58
C PHE A 56 -52.99 27.93 -19.48
N HIS A 57 -51.90 28.65 -19.19
CA HIS A 57 -51.73 30.07 -19.52
C HIS A 57 -50.50 30.28 -20.43
N GLU A 58 -50.67 31.12 -21.45
CA GLU A 58 -49.93 31.19 -22.73
C GLU A 58 -48.49 31.74 -22.74
N ASN A 59 -47.75 31.78 -21.63
CA ASN A 59 -46.36 32.25 -21.66
C ASN A 59 -45.42 31.28 -20.94
N ILE A 60 -44.63 30.52 -21.71
CA ILE A 60 -43.55 29.67 -21.17
C ILE A 60 -42.27 30.52 -21.04
N PRO A 61 -41.72 30.71 -19.84
CA PRO A 61 -40.50 31.49 -19.65
C PRO A 61 -39.29 30.82 -20.32
N PRO A 62 -38.26 31.59 -20.73
CA PRO A 62 -37.04 31.03 -21.32
C PRO A 62 -36.37 30.03 -20.38
N ILE A 63 -35.84 28.93 -20.93
CA ILE A 63 -35.22 27.85 -20.13
C ILE A 63 -34.09 28.32 -19.19
N SER A 64 -33.44 29.43 -19.52
CA SER A 64 -32.44 30.07 -18.64
C SER A 64 -33.04 30.60 -17.34
N GLU A 65 -34.22 31.23 -17.42
CA GLU A 65 -34.95 31.75 -16.25
C GLU A 65 -35.50 30.61 -15.39
N VAL A 66 -35.96 29.55 -16.06
CA VAL A 66 -36.41 28.30 -15.43
C VAL A 66 -35.32 27.65 -14.58
N VAL A 67 -34.13 27.48 -15.17
CA VAL A 67 -32.99 26.87 -14.48
C VAL A 67 -32.55 27.76 -13.32
N TYR A 68 -32.56 29.07 -13.52
CA TYR A 68 -32.26 30.03 -12.46
C TYR A 68 -33.23 29.89 -11.28
N GLU A 69 -34.55 29.89 -11.52
CA GLU A 69 -35.56 29.73 -10.48
C GLU A 69 -35.52 28.35 -9.82
N PHE A 70 -35.22 27.29 -10.58
CA PHE A 70 -35.03 25.96 -10.02
C PHE A 70 -33.84 25.93 -9.07
N VAL A 71 -32.65 26.36 -9.53
CA VAL A 71 -31.43 26.40 -8.70
C VAL A 71 -31.63 27.32 -7.50
N ARG A 72 -32.33 28.44 -7.67
CA ARG A 72 -32.77 29.30 -6.56
C ARG A 72 -33.64 28.49 -5.59
N SER A 73 -34.67 27.79 -6.03
CA SER A 73 -35.55 27.02 -5.12
C SER A 73 -34.82 25.96 -4.28
N ILE A 74 -33.77 25.32 -4.80
CA ILE A 74 -33.04 24.25 -4.10
C ILE A 74 -31.75 24.73 -3.39
N CYS A 75 -31.18 25.86 -3.80
CA CYS A 75 -29.87 26.37 -3.36
C CYS A 75 -29.83 27.90 -3.08
N SER A 76 -30.98 28.59 -3.00
CA SER A 76 -31.17 30.06 -3.08
C SER A 76 -30.09 30.93 -2.42
N PRO A 77 -29.75 30.76 -1.13
CA PRO A 77 -28.90 31.73 -0.44
C PRO A 77 -27.44 31.73 -0.91
N TYR A 78 -27.02 30.69 -1.64
CA TYR A 78 -25.62 30.40 -1.92
C TYR A 78 -25.17 30.90 -3.30
N TYR A 79 -26.01 30.71 -4.31
CA TYR A 79 -25.71 31.17 -5.68
C TYR A 79 -25.94 32.67 -5.88
N GLU A 80 -26.79 33.31 -5.07
CA GLU A 80 -26.92 34.78 -5.05
C GLU A 80 -25.59 35.49 -4.69
N LYS A 81 -24.70 34.83 -3.95
CA LYS A 81 -23.39 35.38 -3.54
C LYS A 81 -22.22 34.98 -4.42
N THR A 82 -22.32 33.85 -5.11
CA THR A 82 -21.20 33.21 -5.82
C THR A 82 -21.34 33.23 -7.35
N GLY A 83 -22.55 33.55 -7.85
CA GLY A 83 -22.87 33.56 -9.27
C GLY A 83 -23.38 32.19 -9.74
N PHE A 84 -24.41 32.20 -10.60
CA PHE A 84 -24.99 30.98 -11.16
C PHE A 84 -24.10 30.40 -12.27
N PRO A 85 -24.16 29.08 -12.52
CA PRO A 85 -23.48 28.48 -13.67
C PRO A 85 -23.98 29.11 -14.98
N VAL A 86 -23.05 29.56 -15.84
CA VAL A 86 -23.41 30.11 -17.16
C VAL A 86 -23.58 28.94 -18.13
N ILE A 87 -24.80 28.55 -18.48
CA ILE A 87 -25.05 27.38 -19.32
C ILE A 87 -25.35 27.82 -20.75
N ASN A 88 -24.72 27.20 -21.75
CA ASN A 88 -25.07 27.43 -23.15
C ASN A 88 -26.30 26.60 -23.52
N PHE A 89 -27.46 27.25 -23.54
CA PHE A 89 -28.74 26.60 -23.79
C PHE A 89 -28.98 26.23 -25.26
N GLU A 90 -28.20 26.76 -26.20
CA GLU A 90 -28.33 26.48 -27.64
C GLU A 90 -27.62 25.17 -28.06
N HIS A 91 -27.07 24.43 -27.11
CA HIS A 91 -26.28 23.23 -27.41
C HIS A 91 -27.18 22.06 -27.90
N PRO A 92 -26.90 21.44 -29.07
CA PRO A 92 -27.75 20.37 -29.62
C PRO A 92 -27.93 19.15 -28.70
N ALA A 93 -26.91 18.80 -27.91
CA ALA A 93 -27.01 17.71 -26.93
C ALA A 93 -28.04 18.00 -25.83
N LEU A 94 -28.13 19.27 -25.40
CA LEU A 94 -29.07 19.69 -24.38
C LEU A 94 -30.50 19.61 -24.92
N HIS A 95 -30.73 20.08 -26.16
CA HIS A 95 -32.02 19.94 -26.82
C HIS A 95 -32.47 18.47 -26.97
N ARG A 96 -31.56 17.57 -27.37
CA ARG A 96 -31.88 16.12 -27.48
C ARG A 96 -32.20 15.50 -26.13
N LEU A 97 -31.47 15.88 -25.09
CA LEU A 97 -31.68 15.43 -23.72
C LEU A 97 -33.05 15.90 -23.19
N LEU A 98 -33.40 17.17 -23.41
CA LEU A 98 -34.69 17.73 -23.01
C LEU A 98 -35.85 17.10 -23.78
N TYR A 99 -35.71 16.92 -25.09
CA TYR A 99 -36.71 16.23 -25.91
C TYR A 99 -36.94 14.79 -25.41
N PHE A 100 -35.85 14.06 -25.17
CA PHE A 100 -35.92 12.68 -24.68
C PHE A 100 -36.66 12.56 -23.34
N CYS A 101 -36.33 13.41 -22.35
CA CYS A 101 -37.02 13.42 -21.06
C CYS A 101 -38.47 13.92 -21.14
N ASN A 102 -38.81 14.69 -22.17
CA ASN A 102 -40.20 15.07 -22.43
C ASN A 102 -41.00 13.94 -23.07
N SER A 103 -40.37 13.11 -23.90
CA SER A 103 -41.02 12.00 -24.60
C SER A 103 -41.03 10.68 -23.84
N ASN A 104 -40.17 10.51 -22.83
CA ASN A 104 -40.03 9.27 -22.07
C ASN A 104 -40.20 9.52 -20.57
N GLU A 105 -40.81 8.57 -19.86
CA GLU A 105 -40.87 8.62 -18.39
C GLU A 105 -39.52 8.19 -17.79
N VAL A 106 -38.99 9.03 -16.90
CA VAL A 106 -37.75 8.80 -16.14
C VAL A 106 -38.08 8.98 -14.66
N SER A 107 -37.82 7.97 -13.85
CA SER A 107 -38.13 7.98 -12.43
C SER A 107 -37.09 8.76 -11.61
N ASP A 108 -37.42 9.15 -10.38
CA ASP A 108 -36.44 9.76 -9.48
C ASP A 108 -35.31 8.80 -9.11
N SER A 109 -35.59 7.49 -9.06
CA SER A 109 -34.57 6.46 -8.87
C SER A 109 -33.55 6.46 -10.00
N ASP A 110 -34.01 6.50 -11.26
CA ASP A 110 -33.12 6.55 -12.43
C ASP A 110 -32.23 7.80 -12.40
N LEU A 111 -32.79 8.94 -11.98
CA LEU A 111 -32.06 10.22 -11.86
C LEU A 111 -31.05 10.21 -10.71
N ILE A 112 -31.38 9.55 -9.60
CA ILE A 112 -30.44 9.30 -8.50
C ILE A 112 -29.30 8.41 -8.97
N ASP A 113 -29.56 7.39 -9.79
CA ASP A 113 -28.51 6.53 -10.37
C ASP A 113 -27.62 7.27 -11.34
N ILE A 114 -28.18 8.18 -12.14
CA ILE A 114 -27.40 9.09 -12.97
C ILE A 114 -26.53 10.02 -12.11
N LEU A 115 -27.05 10.60 -11.03
CA LEU A 115 -26.23 11.39 -10.08
C LEU A 115 -25.13 10.58 -9.42
N ASN A 116 -25.42 9.34 -9.00
CA ASN A 116 -24.42 8.42 -8.46
C ASN A 116 -23.31 8.18 -9.46
N TRP A 117 -23.69 8.01 -10.73
CA TRP A 117 -22.76 7.87 -11.83
C TRP A 117 -21.93 9.14 -12.05
N ILE A 118 -22.52 10.35 -11.97
CA ILE A 118 -21.79 11.63 -12.05
C ILE A 118 -20.73 11.72 -10.92
N VAL A 119 -21.11 11.39 -9.68
CA VAL A 119 -20.18 11.36 -8.54
C VAL A 119 -19.09 10.31 -8.74
N GLY A 120 -19.42 9.13 -9.28
CA GLY A 120 -18.47 8.04 -9.49
C GLY A 120 -17.52 8.22 -10.69
N HIS A 121 -17.85 9.07 -11.67
CA HIS A 121 -17.05 9.30 -12.90
C HIS A 121 -16.23 10.59 -12.88
N SER A 122 -16.30 11.36 -11.79
CA SER A 122 -15.55 12.60 -11.63
C SER A 122 -14.19 12.34 -10.95
N ASN A 123 -13.20 13.22 -11.17
CA ASN A 123 -11.82 13.06 -10.66
C ASN A 123 -11.75 12.67 -9.16
N ILE A 124 -10.61 12.11 -8.75
CA ILE A 124 -10.26 11.61 -7.39
C ILE A 124 -10.82 12.49 -6.25
N GLN A 125 -10.84 13.82 -6.39
CA GLN A 125 -11.35 14.77 -5.39
C GLN A 125 -12.84 14.61 -5.03
N LEU A 126 -13.70 14.24 -5.98
CA LEU A 126 -15.14 14.03 -5.73
C LEU A 126 -15.39 12.69 -5.04
N ALA A 127 -14.59 11.66 -5.34
CA ALA A 127 -14.60 10.37 -4.66
C ALA A 127 -14.01 10.42 -3.25
N GLU A 128 -13.01 11.27 -3.00
CA GLU A 128 -12.50 11.59 -1.65
C GLU A 128 -13.57 12.21 -0.75
N SER A 129 -14.48 12.98 -1.36
CA SER A 129 -15.52 13.75 -0.66
C SER A 129 -16.87 13.02 -0.59
N SER A 130 -16.92 11.75 -0.99
CA SER A 130 -18.11 10.90 -0.93
C SER A 130 -17.88 9.71 0.00
N THR A 131 -18.70 9.59 1.04
CA THR A 131 -18.76 8.35 1.84
C THR A 131 -19.44 7.25 1.01
N PRO A 132 -18.81 6.08 0.80
CA PRO A 132 -19.43 4.95 0.12
C PRO A 132 -20.79 4.58 0.74
N THR A 133 -21.74 4.16 -0.10
CA THR A 133 -23.14 3.88 0.30
C THR A 133 -23.23 2.88 1.45
N ASP A 134 -22.51 1.77 1.34
CA ASP A 134 -22.40 0.69 2.31
C ASP A 134 -21.79 1.14 3.65
N LEU A 135 -20.75 1.99 3.61
CA LEU A 135 -20.18 2.61 4.80
C LEU A 135 -21.15 3.60 5.45
N ALA A 136 -21.85 4.42 4.66
CA ALA A 136 -22.83 5.36 5.19
C ALA A 136 -24.00 4.63 5.87
N ASP A 137 -24.47 3.53 5.29
CA ASP A 137 -25.51 2.66 5.87
C ASP A 137 -25.01 2.02 7.18
N LEU A 138 -23.75 1.56 7.23
CA LEU A 138 -23.12 1.08 8.47
C LEU A 138 -23.07 2.16 9.56
N LEU A 139 -22.67 3.39 9.22
CA LEU A 139 -22.59 4.49 10.17
C LEU A 139 -23.97 4.83 10.75
N ILE A 140 -25.03 4.83 9.94
CA ILE A 140 -26.42 5.02 10.38
C ILE A 140 -26.86 3.90 11.33
N ASN A 141 -26.54 2.64 11.00
CA ASN A 141 -26.91 1.50 11.84
C ASN A 141 -26.18 1.48 13.18
N ILE A 142 -24.88 1.79 13.19
CA ILE A 142 -24.10 1.93 14.44
C ILE A 142 -24.60 3.11 15.26
N ALA A 143 -24.96 4.22 14.61
CA ALA A 143 -25.56 5.36 15.28
C ALA A 143 -26.97 5.05 15.83
N ASN A 144 -27.62 3.95 15.44
CA ASN A 144 -28.94 3.54 15.92
C ASN A 144 -29.94 4.70 15.89
N VAL A 145 -30.05 5.38 14.74
CA VAL A 145 -30.85 6.60 14.57
C VAL A 145 -32.34 6.29 14.78
N LYS A 146 -33.00 7.05 15.67
CA LYS A 146 -34.45 6.98 15.90
C LYS A 146 -35.17 8.07 15.10
N SER A 147 -36.44 7.82 14.82
CA SER A 147 -37.31 8.81 14.18
C SER A 147 -37.34 10.12 14.98
N GLU A 148 -37.40 11.26 14.28
CA GLU A 148 -37.49 12.63 14.83
C GLU A 148 -36.24 13.13 15.59
N GLU A 149 -35.16 12.33 15.67
CA GLU A 149 -33.87 12.83 16.17
C GLU A 149 -33.22 13.81 15.19
N SER A 150 -32.49 14.77 15.75
CA SER A 150 -31.68 15.74 15.01
C SER A 150 -30.26 15.23 14.80
N ILE A 151 -29.76 15.34 13.57
CA ILE A 151 -28.48 14.77 13.12
C ILE A 151 -27.64 15.88 12.50
N LEU A 152 -26.34 15.91 12.79
CA LEU A 152 -25.37 16.79 12.16
C LEU A 152 -24.30 15.99 11.42
N ASP A 153 -24.02 16.39 10.19
CA ASP A 153 -22.80 16.07 9.47
C ASP A 153 -22.03 17.37 9.15
N PRO A 154 -20.95 17.68 9.90
CA PRO A 154 -20.21 18.92 9.74
C PRO A 154 -19.30 18.94 8.51
N ALA A 155 -19.18 17.84 7.77
CA ALA A 155 -18.38 17.73 6.55
C ALA A 155 -19.08 16.80 5.55
N MET A 156 -20.29 17.19 5.13
CA MET A 156 -21.23 16.28 4.49
C MET A 156 -20.82 15.79 3.09
N GLY A 157 -19.88 16.48 2.43
CA GLY A 157 -19.44 16.15 1.09
C GLY A 157 -20.62 16.09 0.13
N THR A 158 -20.75 14.98 -0.60
CA THR A 158 -21.86 14.73 -1.54
C THR A 158 -23.13 14.17 -0.87
N ALA A 159 -23.29 14.37 0.44
CA ALA A 159 -24.46 13.97 1.25
C ALA A 159 -24.70 12.45 1.34
N GLY A 160 -23.63 11.65 1.41
CA GLY A 160 -23.74 10.18 1.55
C GLY A 160 -24.53 9.74 2.79
N ILE A 161 -24.34 10.41 3.93
CA ILE A 161 -25.03 10.11 5.19
C ILE A 161 -26.52 10.50 5.13
N LEU A 162 -26.87 11.65 4.55
CA LEU A 162 -28.27 12.02 4.30
C LEU A 162 -28.99 10.96 3.46
N ARG A 163 -28.33 10.49 2.39
CA ARG A 163 -28.90 9.48 1.51
C ARG A 163 -29.11 8.15 2.21
N ALA A 164 -28.16 7.72 3.04
CA ALA A 164 -28.29 6.53 3.88
C ALA A 164 -29.46 6.65 4.87
N LEU A 165 -29.60 7.80 5.53
CA LEU A 165 -30.71 8.08 6.44
C LEU A 165 -32.08 7.93 5.77
N ARG A 166 -32.23 8.43 4.54
CA ARG A 166 -33.49 8.32 3.78
C ARG A 166 -33.72 6.93 3.19
N ARG A 167 -32.66 6.19 2.82
CA ARG A 167 -32.78 4.76 2.45
C ARG A 167 -33.23 3.88 3.60
N ALA A 168 -32.87 4.24 4.84
CA ALA A 168 -33.36 3.58 6.06
C ALA A 168 -34.82 3.96 6.42
N GLU A 169 -35.57 4.55 5.48
CA GLU A 169 -36.96 4.99 5.62
C GLU A 169 -37.22 5.99 6.76
N ASN A 170 -36.17 6.60 7.33
CA ASN A 170 -36.31 7.63 8.34
C ASN A 170 -36.46 9.01 7.69
N HIS A 171 -37.70 9.36 7.32
CA HIS A 171 -38.02 10.64 6.69
C HIS A 171 -38.33 11.78 7.67
N LYS A 172 -38.46 11.48 8.98
CA LYS A 172 -38.86 12.46 10.00
C LYS A 172 -37.68 13.11 10.72
N SER A 173 -36.51 12.46 10.75
CA SER A 173 -35.31 13.02 11.37
C SER A 173 -34.80 14.25 10.62
N VAL A 174 -34.45 15.28 11.39
CA VAL A 174 -33.89 16.54 10.88
C VAL A 174 -32.40 16.37 10.67
N PHE A 175 -31.94 16.47 9.42
CA PHE A 175 -30.53 16.37 9.07
C PHE A 175 -29.94 17.74 8.78
N GLN A 176 -28.86 18.10 9.46
CA GLN A 176 -28.09 19.31 9.22
C GLN A 176 -26.77 18.94 8.57
N GLY A 177 -26.52 19.41 7.36
CA GLY A 177 -25.29 19.15 6.61
C GLY A 177 -24.53 20.44 6.33
N ILE A 178 -23.22 20.45 6.59
CA ILE A 178 -22.35 21.60 6.29
C ILE A 178 -21.28 21.17 5.30
N GLU A 179 -21.08 21.98 4.26
CA GLU A 179 -20.06 21.74 3.24
C GLU A 179 -19.42 23.06 2.83
N ILE A 180 -18.10 23.08 2.69
CA ILE A 180 -17.36 24.29 2.32
C ILE A 180 -17.28 24.48 0.80
N ASN A 181 -17.34 23.38 0.04
CA ASN A 181 -17.31 23.37 -1.41
C ASN A 181 -18.72 23.49 -2.00
N ILE A 182 -18.97 24.60 -2.71
CA ILE A 182 -20.27 24.86 -3.34
C ILE A 182 -20.72 23.78 -4.32
N LYS A 183 -19.80 23.10 -5.00
CA LYS A 183 -20.13 22.02 -5.95
C LYS A 183 -20.71 20.80 -5.24
N TYR A 184 -20.13 20.45 -4.09
CA TYR A 184 -20.58 19.30 -3.30
C TYR A 184 -21.91 19.61 -2.60
N LEU A 185 -22.08 20.84 -2.13
CA LEU A 185 -23.37 21.34 -1.67
C LEU A 185 -24.43 21.30 -2.77
N HIS A 186 -24.09 21.69 -4.01
CA HIS A 186 -25.01 21.62 -5.14
C HIS A 186 -25.48 20.19 -5.39
N LEU A 187 -24.54 19.23 -5.44
CA LEU A 187 -24.86 17.81 -5.54
C LEU A 187 -25.78 17.34 -4.39
N ALA A 188 -25.47 17.74 -3.15
CA ALA A 188 -26.29 17.45 -1.98
C ALA A 188 -27.73 17.99 -2.12
N CYS A 189 -27.90 19.21 -2.63
CA CYS A 189 -29.22 19.79 -2.89
C CYS A 189 -29.98 19.06 -4.01
N LEU A 190 -29.30 18.60 -5.06
CA LEU A 190 -29.94 17.78 -6.10
C LEU A 190 -30.42 16.43 -5.54
N TYR A 191 -29.62 15.76 -4.72
CA TYR A 191 -30.06 14.56 -4.00
C TYR A 191 -31.24 14.86 -3.08
N LYS A 192 -31.17 15.92 -2.27
CA LYS A 192 -32.25 16.35 -1.39
C LYS A 192 -33.56 16.56 -2.16
N TYR A 193 -33.50 17.21 -3.33
CA TYR A 193 -34.65 17.44 -4.20
C TYR A 193 -35.27 16.13 -4.70
N LEU A 194 -34.46 15.21 -5.23
CA LEU A 194 -34.92 13.92 -5.77
C LEU A 194 -35.42 12.96 -4.68
N LEU A 195 -34.92 13.10 -3.46
CA LEU A 195 -35.41 12.34 -2.30
C LEU A 195 -36.70 12.96 -1.69
N HIS A 196 -37.20 14.05 -2.27
CA HIS A 196 -38.32 14.84 -1.73
C HIS A 196 -38.15 15.24 -0.27
N ASP A 197 -36.91 15.55 0.12
CA ASP A 197 -36.57 15.81 1.50
C ASP A 197 -36.84 17.27 1.87
N SER A 198 -37.82 17.48 2.75
CA SER A 198 -38.18 18.80 3.31
C SER A 198 -37.60 19.05 4.70
N HIS A 199 -37.07 18.03 5.37
CA HIS A 199 -36.63 18.09 6.76
C HIS A 199 -35.14 18.41 6.93
N SER A 200 -34.32 18.34 5.87
CA SER A 200 -32.87 18.60 5.97
C SER A 200 -32.50 20.05 5.69
N LEU A 201 -31.52 20.55 6.43
CA LEU A 201 -30.93 21.88 6.30
C LEU A 201 -29.49 21.73 5.81
N LEU A 202 -29.23 22.18 4.58
CA LEU A 202 -27.90 22.11 3.97
C LEU A 202 -27.27 23.51 3.90
N SER A 203 -26.03 23.63 4.37
CA SER A 203 -25.35 24.92 4.57
C SER A 203 -23.99 25.00 3.89
N LEU A 204 -23.75 26.09 3.15
CA LEU A 204 -22.41 26.43 2.64
C LEU A 204 -21.56 27.06 3.73
N GLY A 205 -20.33 26.58 3.91
CA GLY A 205 -19.29 27.28 4.65
C GLY A 205 -18.40 26.39 5.50
N ASN A 206 -17.52 27.04 6.25
CA ASN A 206 -16.64 26.37 7.19
C ASN A 206 -17.42 26.00 8.47
N ALA A 207 -17.50 24.71 8.79
CA ALA A 207 -18.23 24.21 9.96
C ALA A 207 -17.71 24.78 11.29
N PHE A 208 -16.40 25.02 11.44
CA PHE A 208 -15.83 25.66 12.62
C PHE A 208 -16.29 27.11 12.77
N TRP A 209 -16.48 27.82 11.65
CA TRP A 209 -17.02 29.18 11.67
C TRP A 209 -18.52 29.19 11.98
N HIS A 210 -19.30 28.30 11.36
CA HIS A 210 -20.73 28.14 11.66
C HIS A 210 -20.94 27.86 13.15
N TYR A 211 -20.13 26.99 13.73
CA TYR A 211 -20.15 26.74 15.17
C TYR A 211 -19.82 28.00 16.00
N SER A 212 -18.71 28.69 15.68
CA SER A 212 -18.30 29.89 16.42
C SER A 212 -19.30 31.05 16.37
N LYS A 213 -20.15 31.10 15.33
CA LYS A 213 -21.22 32.07 15.17
C LYS A 213 -22.56 31.62 15.74
N SER A 214 -22.60 30.45 16.39
CA SER A 214 -23.82 29.81 16.89
C SER A 214 -24.87 29.55 15.80
N ASN A 215 -24.42 29.30 14.56
CA ASN A 215 -25.28 28.92 13.44
C ASN A 215 -25.62 27.41 13.44
N ILE A 216 -25.02 26.63 14.35
CA ILE A 216 -25.28 25.21 14.52
C ILE A 216 -26.02 25.03 15.85
N THR A 217 -27.18 24.38 15.81
CA THR A 217 -27.91 24.01 17.02
C THR A 217 -27.41 22.67 17.55
N PRO A 218 -27.34 22.46 18.88
CA PRO A 218 -27.00 21.15 19.43
C PRO A 218 -27.94 20.06 18.92
N VAL A 219 -27.38 18.91 18.55
CA VAL A 219 -28.09 17.78 17.93
C VAL A 219 -28.05 16.52 18.79
N ASP A 220 -28.94 15.58 18.52
CA ASP A 220 -28.98 14.28 19.22
C ASP A 220 -27.87 13.36 18.72
N ILE A 221 -27.50 13.47 17.43
CA ILE A 221 -26.50 12.62 16.79
C ILE A 221 -25.55 13.42 15.91
N VAL A 222 -24.25 13.11 15.97
CA VAL A 222 -23.29 13.50 14.93
C VAL A 222 -22.83 12.26 14.17
N ILE A 223 -22.90 12.29 12.85
CA ILE A 223 -22.37 11.21 12.00
C ILE A 223 -21.50 11.88 10.95
N CYS A 224 -20.23 11.47 10.84
CA CYS A 224 -19.31 12.16 9.95
C CYS A 224 -18.20 11.23 9.42
N ASN A 225 -17.89 11.39 8.14
CA ASN A 225 -16.63 10.97 7.54
C ASN A 225 -15.78 12.24 7.31
N PRO A 226 -14.95 12.64 8.29
CA PRO A 226 -14.24 13.90 8.25
C PRO A 226 -13.11 13.87 7.21
N PRO A 227 -12.74 15.03 6.65
CA PRO A 227 -11.64 15.14 5.70
C PRO A 227 -10.31 14.72 6.33
N VAL A 228 -9.53 13.95 5.57
CA VAL A 228 -8.20 13.49 5.98
C VAL A 228 -7.13 14.44 5.43
N GLN A 229 -6.63 15.32 6.30
CA GLN A 229 -5.52 16.21 5.98
C GLN A 229 -4.69 16.49 7.22
N ARG A 230 -3.36 16.60 7.04
CA ARG A 230 -2.43 17.00 8.08
C ARG A 230 -1.87 18.39 7.81
N ILE A 231 -1.92 19.26 8.81
CA ILE A 231 -1.29 20.59 8.80
C ILE A 231 -0.41 20.77 10.04
N PRO A 232 0.60 21.66 10.03
CA PRO A 232 1.38 21.97 11.22
C PRO A 232 0.50 22.32 12.43
N LEU A 233 0.83 21.80 13.63
CA LEU A 233 0.01 22.00 14.84
C LEU A 233 -0.21 23.48 15.18
N ALA A 234 0.82 24.33 15.02
CA ALA A 234 0.70 25.76 15.26
C ALA A 234 -0.35 26.41 14.32
N GLU A 235 -0.41 25.96 13.07
CA GLU A 235 -1.40 26.40 12.10
C GLU A 235 -2.80 25.87 12.46
N ALA A 236 -2.92 24.60 12.86
CA ALA A 236 -4.18 24.04 13.33
C ALA A 236 -4.73 24.81 14.53
N ARG A 237 -3.88 25.15 15.51
CA ARG A 237 -4.27 25.96 16.68
C ARG A 237 -4.79 27.34 16.29
N ASN A 238 -4.16 27.98 15.32
CA ASN A 238 -4.64 29.26 14.79
C ASN A 238 -5.99 29.11 14.08
N ARG A 239 -6.11 28.12 13.18
CA ARG A 239 -7.30 27.90 12.36
C ARG A 239 -8.52 27.43 13.14
N TYR A 240 -8.33 26.54 14.12
CA TYR A 240 -9.42 25.83 14.81
C TYR A 240 -9.54 26.16 16.30
N GLY A 241 -8.45 26.59 16.95
CA GLY A 241 -8.41 26.74 18.41
C GLY A 241 -9.42 27.74 18.96
N LEU A 242 -9.61 28.87 18.26
CA LEU A 242 -10.61 29.88 18.63
C LEU A 242 -12.04 29.36 18.48
N SER A 243 -12.33 28.62 17.41
CA SER A 243 -13.66 28.06 17.18
C SER A 243 -13.98 26.91 18.12
N LEU A 244 -13.00 26.05 18.40
CA LEU A 244 -13.17 24.91 19.28
C LEU A 244 -13.16 25.32 20.74
N CYS A 245 -12.47 26.39 21.17
CA CYS A 245 -12.28 26.68 22.60
C CYS A 245 -11.83 25.43 23.39
N SER A 246 -10.88 24.68 22.82
CA SER A 246 -10.39 23.41 23.38
C SER A 246 -8.87 23.40 23.36
N PRO A 247 -8.19 22.91 24.42
CA PRO A 247 -6.75 22.66 24.36
C PRO A 247 -6.39 21.49 23.43
N TYR A 248 -7.38 20.68 23.02
CA TYR A 248 -7.25 19.44 22.25
C TYR A 248 -7.31 19.66 20.74
N VAL A 249 -6.53 20.62 20.22
CA VAL A 249 -6.39 20.84 18.78
C VAL A 249 -5.30 19.94 18.22
N SER A 250 -5.54 19.33 17.06
CA SER A 250 -4.61 18.43 16.38
C SER A 250 -4.12 18.96 15.03
N SER A 251 -2.90 18.56 14.67
CA SER A 251 -2.36 18.58 13.31
C SER A 251 -3.14 17.70 12.33
N GLU A 252 -3.85 16.66 12.80
CA GLU A 252 -4.75 15.83 11.98
C GLU A 252 -6.15 16.44 11.98
N MET A 253 -6.62 16.86 10.80
CA MET A 253 -7.90 17.57 10.63
C MET A 253 -9.10 16.74 11.13
N ALA A 254 -9.08 15.43 10.92
CA ALA A 254 -10.14 14.52 11.34
C ALA A 254 -10.44 14.64 12.86
N LEU A 255 -9.42 14.75 13.71
CA LEU A 255 -9.60 14.88 15.15
C LEU A 255 -10.25 16.22 15.53
N ASN A 256 -9.99 17.30 14.80
CA ASN A 256 -10.64 18.58 15.04
C ASN A 256 -12.14 18.54 14.69
N PHE A 257 -12.53 17.76 13.68
CA PHE A 257 -13.95 17.52 13.37
C PHE A 257 -14.63 16.63 14.41
N VAL A 258 -13.91 15.66 14.99
CA VAL A 258 -14.42 14.89 16.15
C VAL A 258 -14.71 15.84 17.31
N GLU A 259 -13.74 16.68 17.70
CA GLU A 259 -13.92 17.68 18.77
C GLU A 259 -15.09 18.64 18.49
N LEU A 260 -15.23 19.10 17.24
CA LEU A 260 -16.34 19.94 16.81
C LEU A 260 -17.67 19.23 16.99
N GLY A 261 -17.78 17.97 16.56
CA GLY A 261 -19.01 17.20 16.68
C GLY A 261 -19.40 16.94 18.13
N LEU A 262 -18.45 16.53 18.98
CA LEU A 262 -18.71 16.32 20.41
C LEU A 262 -19.25 17.58 21.09
N LYS A 263 -18.73 18.76 20.71
CA LYS A 263 -19.21 20.06 21.21
C LYS A 263 -20.61 20.46 20.73
N ASN A 264 -21.14 19.81 19.70
CA ASN A 264 -22.48 20.03 19.17
C ASN A 264 -23.48 18.96 19.62
N LEU A 265 -23.09 18.03 20.50
CA LEU A 265 -24.03 17.06 21.05
C LEU A 265 -24.88 17.68 22.16
N LYS A 266 -26.17 17.33 22.18
CA LYS A 266 -27.02 17.48 23.36
C LYS A 266 -26.54 16.52 24.46
N SER A 267 -26.92 16.81 25.69
CA SER A 267 -26.78 15.87 26.82
C SER A 267 -27.43 14.52 26.47
N GLY A 268 -26.68 13.42 26.59
CA GLY A 268 -27.12 12.07 26.20
C GLY A 268 -27.09 11.80 24.69
N GLY A 269 -26.58 12.73 23.88
CA GLY A 269 -26.37 12.54 22.44
C GLY A 269 -25.25 11.57 22.14
N ARG A 270 -25.09 11.19 20.87
CA ARG A 270 -24.07 10.23 20.43
C ARG A 270 -23.42 10.64 19.12
N ALA A 271 -22.16 10.27 18.93
CA ALA A 271 -21.45 10.54 17.69
C ALA A 271 -20.76 9.31 17.13
N VAL A 272 -20.76 9.20 15.80
CA VAL A 272 -20.13 8.12 15.05
C VAL A 272 -19.23 8.73 13.97
N PHE A 273 -17.93 8.46 14.06
CA PHE A 273 -16.93 8.99 13.13
C PHE A 273 -16.19 7.88 12.43
N LEU A 274 -16.10 7.95 11.10
CA LEU A 274 -15.16 7.14 10.33
C LEU A 274 -13.79 7.83 10.34
N ILE A 275 -12.73 7.16 10.76
CA ILE A 275 -11.38 7.76 10.78
C ILE A 275 -10.35 6.82 10.14
N ASN A 276 -9.24 7.38 9.67
CA ASN A 276 -8.06 6.61 9.30
C ASN A 276 -7.37 6.01 10.54
N MET A 277 -6.47 5.03 10.36
CA MET A 277 -5.85 4.32 11.49
C MET A 277 -4.88 5.18 12.32
N LYS A 278 -4.14 6.11 11.70
CA LYS A 278 -3.03 6.83 12.35
C LYS A 278 -3.43 7.54 13.66
N PRO A 279 -4.55 8.27 13.74
CA PRO A 279 -4.99 8.90 14.98
C PRO A 279 -5.23 7.94 16.14
N LEU A 280 -5.38 6.63 15.91
CA LEU A 280 -5.62 5.64 16.95
C LEU A 280 -4.37 5.30 17.78
N PHE A 281 -3.17 5.46 17.24
CA PHE A 281 -1.95 4.96 17.89
C PHE A 281 -0.79 5.96 17.96
N ALA A 282 -0.83 7.05 17.19
CA ALA A 282 0.26 8.02 17.18
C ALA A 282 0.45 8.68 18.56
N LEU A 283 1.71 8.86 18.98
CA LEU A 283 2.10 9.47 20.26
C LEU A 283 1.96 11.00 20.23
N GLY A 284 2.16 11.65 21.38
CA GLY A 284 2.22 13.12 21.50
C GLY A 284 0.84 13.77 21.60
N GLU A 285 0.55 14.78 20.77
CA GLU A 285 -0.75 15.49 20.82
C GLU A 285 -1.94 14.55 20.59
N LEU A 286 -1.80 13.54 19.72
CA LEU A 286 -2.89 12.63 19.38
C LEU A 286 -3.18 11.69 20.55
N GLU A 287 -2.15 11.25 21.25
CA GLU A 287 -2.26 10.49 22.49
C GLU A 287 -2.98 11.30 23.58
N GLN A 288 -2.65 12.59 23.73
CA GLN A 288 -3.32 13.47 24.70
C GLN A 288 -4.82 13.60 24.43
N ILE A 289 -5.22 13.71 23.16
CA ILE A 289 -6.63 13.77 22.74
C ILE A 289 -7.34 12.44 23.05
N ARG A 290 -6.75 11.30 22.67
CA ARG A 290 -7.32 9.98 22.99
C ARG A 290 -7.45 9.76 24.50
N LYS A 291 -6.41 10.11 25.26
CA LYS A 291 -6.42 10.07 26.72
C LYS A 291 -7.60 10.87 27.28
N TYR A 292 -7.81 12.09 26.81
CA TYR A 292 -8.96 12.90 27.21
C TYR A 292 -10.30 12.19 26.93
N TRP A 293 -10.50 11.66 25.73
CA TRP A 293 -11.75 10.95 25.37
C TRP A 293 -12.02 9.72 26.25
N ILE A 294 -10.98 8.96 26.57
CA ILE A 294 -11.06 7.74 27.39
C ILE A 294 -11.31 8.09 28.86
N GLU A 295 -10.53 9.02 29.42
CA GLU A 295 -10.60 9.39 30.85
C GLU A 295 -11.89 10.13 31.20
N SER A 296 -12.43 10.90 30.25
CA SER A 296 -13.74 11.55 30.35
C SER A 296 -14.93 10.58 30.19
N GLY A 297 -14.67 9.39 29.64
CA GLY A 297 -15.67 8.36 29.37
C GLY A 297 -16.57 8.65 28.16
N LEU A 298 -16.14 9.58 27.29
CA LEU A 298 -16.86 9.96 26.07
C LEU A 298 -16.78 8.86 25.01
N LEU A 299 -15.60 8.28 24.80
CA LEU A 299 -15.40 7.20 23.83
C LEU A 299 -15.96 5.89 24.39
N LYS A 300 -16.88 5.27 23.66
CA LYS A 300 -17.55 4.01 24.05
C LYS A 300 -17.09 2.82 23.25
N SER A 301 -16.80 2.99 21.96
CA SER A 301 -16.38 1.87 21.11
C SER A 301 -15.43 2.28 20.00
N VAL A 302 -14.56 1.34 19.64
CA VAL A 302 -13.66 1.43 18.48
C VAL A 302 -13.83 0.18 17.63
N VAL A 303 -14.29 0.35 16.39
CA VAL A 303 -14.49 -0.74 15.43
C VAL A 303 -13.40 -0.67 14.37
N SER A 304 -12.54 -1.68 14.29
CA SER A 304 -11.61 -1.81 13.16
C SER A 304 -12.33 -2.38 11.95
N LEU A 305 -12.22 -1.70 10.81
CA LEU A 305 -12.86 -2.12 9.56
C LEU A 305 -11.85 -2.79 8.62
N PRO A 306 -12.32 -3.57 7.63
CA PRO A 306 -11.51 -4.04 6.52
C PRO A 306 -10.79 -2.89 5.78
N SER A 307 -9.61 -3.17 5.21
CA SER A 307 -8.96 -2.27 4.25
C SER A 307 -9.76 -2.18 2.94
N ASN A 308 -9.41 -1.25 2.04
CA ASN A 308 -10.00 -1.13 0.69
C ASN A 308 -11.53 -0.88 0.62
N LEU A 309 -12.15 -0.37 1.69
CA LEU A 309 -13.58 0.02 1.68
C LEU A 309 -13.81 1.41 1.06
N LEU A 310 -12.83 2.31 1.18
CA LEU A 310 -12.91 3.65 0.58
C LEU A 310 -12.50 3.59 -0.89
N ALA A 311 -13.36 4.08 -1.78
CA ALA A 311 -13.13 3.98 -3.22
C ALA A 311 -11.86 4.71 -3.73
N HIS A 312 -11.35 5.67 -2.97
CA HIS A 312 -10.19 6.50 -3.32
C HIS A 312 -8.89 6.06 -2.62
N THR A 313 -8.92 5.11 -1.67
CA THR A 313 -7.73 4.69 -0.93
C THR A 313 -7.84 3.27 -0.39
N GLY A 314 -6.75 2.50 -0.49
CA GLY A 314 -6.65 1.17 0.13
C GLY A 314 -6.43 1.19 1.65
N LEU A 315 -6.26 2.39 2.23
CA LEU A 315 -5.99 2.54 3.66
C LEU A 315 -7.12 1.95 4.51
N LYS A 316 -6.72 1.28 5.59
CA LYS A 316 -7.64 0.79 6.62
C LYS A 316 -8.26 1.97 7.38
N CYS A 317 -9.52 1.82 7.76
CA CYS A 317 -10.26 2.78 8.58
C CYS A 317 -10.81 2.11 9.85
N ALA A 318 -11.25 2.95 10.78
CA ALA A 318 -11.96 2.53 11.98
C ALA A 318 -13.15 3.44 12.25
N ILE A 319 -14.13 2.95 13.00
CA ILE A 319 -15.25 3.75 13.50
C ILE A 319 -15.04 4.03 14.97
N LEU A 320 -15.12 5.30 15.34
CA LEU A 320 -15.18 5.75 16.74
C LEU A 320 -16.63 6.06 17.11
N VAL A 321 -17.09 5.50 18.23
CA VAL A 321 -18.43 5.73 18.78
C VAL A 321 -18.30 6.45 20.12
N PHE A 322 -18.95 7.60 20.23
CA PHE A 322 -18.93 8.46 21.42
C PHE A 322 -20.33 8.68 21.96
N HIS A 323 -20.49 8.72 23.28
CA HIS A 323 -21.74 9.13 23.92
C HIS A 323 -21.47 10.32 24.86
N GLU A 324 -22.27 11.38 24.72
CA GLU A 324 -22.28 12.51 25.62
C GLU A 324 -22.97 12.13 26.93
N ARG A 325 -22.46 12.63 28.07
CA ARG A 325 -22.96 12.18 29.37
C ARG A 325 -24.31 12.82 29.67
N SER A 326 -25.27 12.03 30.12
CA SER A 326 -26.50 12.53 30.72
C SER A 326 -26.22 12.98 32.15
N GLY A 327 -26.26 14.31 32.38
CA GLY A 327 -26.41 14.94 33.71
C GLY A 327 -25.77 14.21 34.91
N GLY A 328 -24.45 14.31 35.07
CA GLY A 328 -23.76 14.03 36.34
C GLY A 328 -23.71 12.56 36.81
N SER A 329 -24.16 11.58 36.02
CA SER A 329 -23.98 10.16 36.38
C SER A 329 -22.49 9.81 36.44
N THR A 330 -21.98 9.58 37.65
CA THR A 330 -20.61 9.14 37.95
C THR A 330 -20.40 7.63 37.75
N ASN A 331 -21.46 6.88 37.39
CA ASN A 331 -21.49 5.43 37.36
C ASN A 331 -21.34 4.79 35.97
N ASP A 332 -21.15 5.58 34.90
CA ASP A 332 -20.79 5.00 33.61
C ASP A 332 -19.40 4.35 33.70
N SER A 333 -19.31 3.07 33.37
CA SER A 333 -18.04 2.36 33.30
C SER A 333 -17.11 3.10 32.33
N LYS A 334 -15.91 3.48 32.79
CA LYS A 334 -14.85 4.06 31.95
C LYS A 334 -14.17 2.95 31.15
N GLN A 335 -14.95 2.21 30.38
CA GLN A 335 -14.47 1.12 29.54
C GLN A 335 -14.71 1.49 28.08
N VAL A 336 -13.77 1.09 27.23
CA VAL A 336 -13.90 1.22 25.78
C VAL A 336 -14.03 -0.19 25.21
N LYS A 337 -15.07 -0.39 24.40
CA LYS A 337 -15.26 -1.65 23.68
C LYS A 337 -14.45 -1.65 22.39
N PHE A 338 -13.53 -2.60 22.26
CA PHE A 338 -12.77 -2.81 21.03
C PHE A 338 -13.41 -3.93 20.22
N ILE A 339 -13.63 -3.68 18.93
CA ILE A 339 -14.30 -4.62 18.02
C ILE A 339 -13.44 -4.83 16.77
N LYS A 340 -13.28 -6.10 16.39
CA LYS A 340 -12.69 -6.52 15.12
C LYS A 340 -13.78 -6.80 14.09
N ALA A 341 -13.67 -6.17 12.93
CA ALA A 341 -14.56 -6.42 11.79
C ALA A 341 -13.78 -6.60 10.47
N ASP A 342 -12.47 -6.81 10.52
CA ASP A 342 -11.60 -7.04 9.36
C ASP A 342 -12.07 -8.14 8.40
N ASP A 343 -12.84 -9.10 8.90
CA ASP A 343 -13.40 -10.25 8.19
C ASP A 343 -14.78 -9.96 7.55
N CYS A 344 -15.40 -8.83 7.87
CA CYS A 344 -16.75 -8.49 7.42
C CYS A 344 -16.71 -7.71 6.12
N PHE A 345 -16.52 -8.38 4.98
CA PHE A 345 -16.61 -7.75 3.66
C PHE A 345 -17.04 -8.73 2.57
N ILE A 346 -17.47 -8.16 1.45
CA ILE A 346 -17.55 -8.82 0.16
C ILE A 346 -16.47 -8.21 -0.72
N GLU A 347 -15.69 -9.08 -1.37
CA GLU A 347 -14.67 -8.63 -2.31
C GLU A 347 -15.31 -8.40 -3.68
N GLU A 348 -15.22 -7.16 -4.16
CA GLU A 348 -15.58 -6.80 -5.53
C GLU A 348 -14.35 -6.90 -6.45
N LYS A 349 -14.58 -6.66 -7.75
CA LYS A 349 -13.52 -6.63 -8.76
C LYS A 349 -12.48 -5.55 -8.41
N LYS A 350 -11.19 -5.84 -8.67
CA LYS A 350 -10.03 -4.96 -8.40
C LYS A 350 -9.64 -4.81 -6.92
N GLY A 351 -9.87 -5.83 -6.09
CA GLY A 351 -9.47 -5.82 -4.67
C GLY A 351 -10.22 -4.79 -3.80
N ARG A 352 -11.23 -4.10 -4.38
CA ARG A 352 -12.15 -3.24 -3.64
C ARG A 352 -13.02 -4.10 -2.75
N ARG A 353 -13.19 -3.68 -1.52
CA ARG A 353 -14.11 -4.34 -0.59
C ARG A 353 -15.35 -3.48 -0.44
N ILE A 354 -16.49 -4.14 -0.30
CA ILE A 354 -17.76 -3.51 0.05
C ILE A 354 -18.36 -4.23 1.26
N LEU A 355 -19.29 -3.58 1.93
CA LEU A 355 -20.08 -4.18 2.99
C LEU A 355 -21.46 -4.55 2.44
N GLY A 356 -21.74 -5.85 2.35
CA GLY A 356 -23.10 -6.32 2.11
C GLY A 356 -23.99 -6.10 3.34
N ILE A 357 -25.31 -6.20 3.15
CA ILE A 357 -26.30 -6.08 4.24
C ILE A 357 -25.98 -7.05 5.39
N GLU A 358 -25.58 -8.29 5.07
CA GLU A 358 -25.17 -9.28 6.08
C GLU A 358 -23.93 -8.84 6.87
N ASN A 359 -22.93 -8.25 6.21
CA ASN A 359 -21.74 -7.73 6.88
C ASN A 359 -22.10 -6.56 7.79
N ILE A 360 -22.93 -5.62 7.32
CA ILE A 360 -23.38 -4.48 8.11
C ILE A 360 -24.12 -4.97 9.36
N ASN A 361 -25.06 -5.90 9.22
CA ASN A 361 -25.81 -6.47 10.33
C ASN A 361 -24.89 -7.18 11.33
N GLU A 362 -23.89 -7.93 10.85
CA GLU A 362 -22.92 -8.60 11.71
C GLU A 362 -22.04 -7.60 12.46
N ILE A 363 -21.55 -6.54 11.82
CA ILE A 363 -20.78 -5.48 12.48
C ILE A 363 -21.64 -4.78 13.54
N THR A 364 -22.87 -4.40 13.21
CA THR A 364 -23.81 -3.78 14.17
C THR A 364 -24.07 -4.71 15.35
N LYS A 365 -24.27 -6.01 15.11
CA LYS A 365 -24.41 -7.01 16.17
C LYS A 365 -23.17 -7.12 17.05
N ARG A 366 -21.95 -7.10 16.49
CA ARG A 366 -20.70 -7.10 17.26
C ARG A 366 -20.60 -5.87 18.16
N VAL A 367 -20.98 -4.70 17.65
CA VAL A 367 -21.00 -3.44 18.43
C VAL A 367 -21.98 -3.54 19.60
N ILE A 368 -23.21 -4.02 19.39
CA ILE A 368 -24.26 -3.96 20.41
C ILE A 368 -24.23 -5.17 21.37
N HIS A 369 -23.98 -6.39 20.88
CA HIS A 369 -24.33 -7.63 21.61
C HIS A 369 -23.15 -8.57 21.91
N ILE A 370 -22.00 -8.44 21.26
CA ILE A 370 -20.87 -9.39 21.43
C ILE A 370 -19.84 -8.85 22.42
N ASN A 371 -19.34 -9.70 23.33
CA ASN A 371 -18.23 -9.40 24.23
C ASN A 371 -17.49 -10.70 24.62
N ASP A 372 -16.92 -11.37 23.62
CA ASP A 372 -16.33 -12.71 23.73
C ASP A 372 -14.82 -12.74 24.01
N GLY A 373 -14.16 -11.57 24.02
CA GLY A 373 -12.72 -11.43 24.22
C GLY A 373 -11.86 -11.73 22.97
N VAL A 374 -12.46 -12.17 21.87
CA VAL A 374 -11.76 -12.56 20.63
C VAL A 374 -12.10 -11.59 19.50
N ILE A 375 -13.39 -11.32 19.28
CA ILE A 375 -13.90 -10.42 18.25
C ILE A 375 -14.33 -9.09 18.86
N ALA A 376 -14.80 -9.11 20.11
CA ALA A 376 -15.11 -7.90 20.86
C ALA A 376 -14.76 -8.04 22.34
N LYS A 377 -14.16 -6.99 22.92
CA LYS A 377 -13.78 -6.93 24.34
C LYS A 377 -13.98 -5.53 24.90
N GLU A 378 -14.64 -5.43 26.04
CA GLU A 378 -14.63 -4.22 26.88
C GLU A 378 -13.34 -4.12 27.70
N VAL A 379 -12.67 -2.98 27.62
CA VAL A 379 -11.34 -2.78 28.20
C VAL A 379 -11.35 -1.54 29.09
N GLY A 380 -10.84 -1.68 30.32
CA GLY A 380 -10.76 -0.57 31.28
C GLY A 380 -9.62 0.40 30.98
N VAL A 381 -9.77 1.66 31.45
CA VAL A 381 -8.77 2.73 31.28
C VAL A 381 -7.35 2.30 31.66
N SER A 382 -7.17 1.55 32.75
CA SER A 382 -5.84 1.14 33.21
C SER A 382 -5.10 0.25 32.20
N GLU A 383 -5.81 -0.67 31.52
CA GLU A 383 -5.24 -1.54 30.48
C GLU A 383 -4.95 -0.74 29.20
N ILE A 384 -5.79 0.24 28.86
CA ILE A 384 -5.56 1.14 27.73
C ILE A 384 -4.37 2.07 27.99
N ALA A 385 -4.24 2.59 29.21
CA ALA A 385 -3.13 3.44 29.64
C ALA A 385 -1.79 2.70 29.60
N ALA A 386 -1.77 1.41 29.98
CA ALA A 386 -0.58 0.55 29.87
C ALA A 386 -0.11 0.38 28.41
N ASN A 387 -0.99 0.61 27.44
CA ASN A 387 -0.71 0.57 26.00
C ASN A 387 -0.62 1.98 25.38
N ASN A 388 -0.18 2.99 26.14
CA ASN A 388 0.00 4.38 25.69
C ASN A 388 -1.26 4.99 25.05
N PHE A 389 -2.43 4.66 25.62
CA PHE A 389 -3.72 5.09 25.10
C PHE A 389 -3.94 4.76 23.62
N SER A 390 -3.32 3.69 23.12
CA SER A 390 -3.59 3.15 21.79
C SER A 390 -5.05 2.71 21.69
N LEU A 391 -5.62 2.85 20.51
CA LEU A 391 -6.98 2.43 20.21
C LEU A 391 -7.02 1.34 19.13
N ILE A 392 -5.91 0.61 18.92
CA ILE A 392 -5.85 -0.51 17.98
C ILE A 392 -6.54 -1.73 18.58
N PRO A 393 -7.67 -2.22 18.01
CA PRO A 393 -8.40 -3.35 18.60
C PRO A 393 -7.56 -4.62 18.76
N ASP A 394 -6.65 -4.92 17.81
CA ASP A 394 -5.78 -6.11 17.85
C ASP A 394 -4.84 -6.16 19.06
N GLN A 395 -4.58 -5.04 19.75
CA GLN A 395 -3.77 -5.04 20.98
C GLN A 395 -4.53 -5.57 22.20
N TYR A 396 -5.86 -5.57 22.14
CA TYR A 396 -6.73 -5.92 23.25
C TYR A 396 -7.48 -7.24 23.04
N LEU A 397 -7.58 -7.68 21.79
CA LEU A 397 -8.27 -8.87 21.36
C LEU A 397 -7.26 -10.01 21.19
N ASN A 398 -7.50 -11.15 21.84
CA ASN A 398 -6.54 -12.27 21.88
C ASN A 398 -6.36 -12.90 20.49
N GLN A 399 -5.35 -12.45 19.73
CA GLN A 399 -4.76 -13.26 18.67
C GLN A 399 -3.55 -14.01 19.24
N HIS A 400 -3.72 -15.31 19.48
CA HIS A 400 -2.55 -16.18 19.51
C HIS A 400 -1.89 -16.10 18.13
N ILE A 401 -0.67 -15.57 18.06
CA ILE A 401 0.21 -15.82 16.91
C ILE A 401 0.36 -17.35 16.83
N SER A 402 -0.35 -17.96 15.90
CA SER A 402 -0.43 -19.40 15.77
C SER A 402 0.97 -19.93 15.44
N GLY A 403 1.50 -20.85 16.26
CA GLY A 403 2.75 -21.55 15.97
C GLY A 403 3.99 -21.08 16.72
N ILE A 404 3.98 -19.96 17.47
CA ILE A 404 5.13 -19.55 18.32
C ILE A 404 4.80 -19.83 19.79
N ASN A 405 5.35 -20.92 20.34
CA ASN A 405 5.12 -21.32 21.73
C ASN A 405 6.21 -20.71 22.65
N LEU A 406 6.10 -19.41 22.97
CA LEU A 406 7.03 -18.73 23.86
C LEU A 406 6.70 -18.99 25.33
N ARG A 407 7.34 -19.99 25.95
CA ARG A 407 7.37 -20.10 27.41
C ARG A 407 8.58 -19.34 27.95
N LEU A 408 8.33 -18.22 28.65
CA LEU A 408 9.38 -17.40 29.27
C LEU A 408 10.35 -18.20 30.13
N SER A 409 9.90 -19.26 30.81
CA SER A 409 10.77 -20.12 31.62
C SER A 409 11.81 -20.92 30.81
N LYS A 410 11.64 -21.07 29.50
CA LYS A 410 12.50 -21.88 28.62
C LYS A 410 13.46 -21.06 27.76
N ILE A 411 13.24 -19.75 27.63
CA ILE A 411 14.09 -18.89 26.77
C ILE A 411 15.36 -18.42 27.48
N TRP A 412 15.39 -18.39 28.82
CA TRP A 412 16.54 -17.87 29.56
C TRP A 412 17.56 -18.97 29.86
N LYS A 413 18.78 -18.85 29.31
CA LYS A 413 19.89 -19.77 29.60
C LYS A 413 21.10 -19.03 30.15
N PRO A 414 21.82 -19.58 31.14
CA PRO A 414 23.12 -19.04 31.56
C PRO A 414 24.12 -19.05 30.40
N LEU A 415 24.87 -17.96 30.24
CA LEU A 415 25.80 -17.79 29.14
C LEU A 415 26.89 -18.88 29.13
N GLY A 416 27.33 -19.34 30.30
CA GLY A 416 28.31 -20.41 30.44
C GLY A 416 27.83 -21.80 30.03
N GLU A 417 26.52 -22.01 29.83
CA GLU A 417 25.97 -23.27 29.30
C GLU A 417 26.03 -23.33 27.77
N ILE A 418 26.00 -22.18 27.10
CA ILE A 418 25.90 -22.06 25.64
C ILE A 418 27.19 -21.53 24.99
N ALA A 419 28.10 -20.97 25.78
CA ALA A 419 29.36 -20.42 25.31
C ALA A 419 30.51 -20.64 26.29
N GLU A 420 31.71 -20.79 25.73
CA GLU A 420 32.96 -20.72 26.46
C GLU A 420 33.38 -19.26 26.62
N ILE A 421 33.67 -18.85 27.86
CA ILE A 421 34.07 -17.46 28.16
C ILE A 421 35.55 -17.47 28.49
N LEU A 422 36.34 -16.81 27.65
CA LEU A 422 37.79 -16.65 27.75
C LEU A 422 38.13 -15.24 28.20
N ARG A 423 39.23 -15.10 28.94
CA ARG A 423 39.79 -13.79 29.29
C ARG A 423 40.93 -13.47 28.33
N GLY A 424 40.97 -12.25 27.81
CA GLY A 424 42.07 -11.79 26.96
C GLY A 424 43.44 -11.80 27.66
N SER A 425 44.49 -11.59 26.88
CA SER A 425 45.89 -11.66 27.32
C SER A 425 46.38 -10.33 27.90
N SER A 426 47.28 -10.36 28.89
CA SER A 426 47.77 -9.12 29.52
C SER A 426 48.95 -8.53 28.74
N PHE A 427 48.78 -7.34 28.16
CA PHE A 427 49.78 -6.67 27.31
C PHE A 427 50.40 -5.40 27.92
N SER A 428 50.06 -5.06 29.16
CA SER A 428 50.43 -3.77 29.78
C SER A 428 51.94 -3.53 29.91
N LYS A 429 52.75 -4.59 29.91
CA LYS A 429 54.22 -4.53 30.00
C LYS A 429 54.95 -4.51 28.65
N LEU A 430 54.22 -4.65 27.54
CA LEU A 430 54.81 -4.69 26.20
C LEU A 430 55.07 -3.27 25.65
N LYS A 431 56.16 -3.13 24.89
CA LYS A 431 56.50 -1.90 24.17
C LYS A 431 55.57 -1.71 22.96
N SER A 432 55.52 -0.48 22.44
CA SER A 432 54.83 -0.21 21.16
C SER A 432 55.48 -0.99 20.02
N GLY A 433 54.65 -1.51 19.12
CA GLY A 433 55.07 -2.28 17.94
C GLY A 433 54.07 -2.11 16.79
N CYS A 434 53.91 -3.13 15.95
CA CYS A 434 53.03 -3.10 14.77
C CYS A 434 51.79 -4.00 14.90
N ASP A 435 51.66 -4.80 15.96
CA ASP A 435 50.53 -5.71 16.11
C ASP A 435 49.34 -5.02 16.80
N PRO A 436 48.18 -4.89 16.14
CA PRO A 436 47.01 -4.26 16.73
C PRO A 436 46.41 -5.11 17.85
N ILE A 437 46.07 -4.46 18.97
CA ILE A 437 45.42 -5.11 20.12
C ILE A 437 44.04 -4.48 20.40
N ILE A 438 43.03 -5.31 20.64
CA ILE A 438 41.69 -4.87 21.05
C ILE A 438 41.63 -4.78 22.56
N GLN A 439 41.33 -3.59 23.09
CA GLN A 439 41.16 -3.34 24.52
C GLN A 439 39.72 -2.95 24.83
N GLY A 440 39.35 -3.05 26.12
CA GLY A 440 38.00 -2.72 26.56
C GLY A 440 37.59 -1.29 26.24
N ARG A 441 38.53 -0.33 26.21
CA ARG A 441 38.25 1.07 25.87
C ARG A 441 37.92 1.28 24.38
N ASP A 442 38.28 0.33 23.53
CA ASP A 442 38.08 0.41 22.07
C ASP A 442 36.68 -0.10 21.68
N LEU A 443 36.05 -0.90 22.55
CA LEU A 443 34.69 -1.39 22.36
C LEU A 443 33.67 -0.27 22.55
N ARG A 444 32.78 -0.13 21.56
CA ARG A 444 31.55 0.66 21.60
C ARG A 444 30.40 -0.21 21.11
N VAL A 445 29.17 0.16 21.47
CA VAL A 445 27.95 -0.53 21.00
C VAL A 445 28.01 -0.64 19.48
N GLU A 446 28.10 -1.88 18.99
CA GLU A 446 28.10 -2.26 17.57
C GLU A 446 29.19 -1.62 16.70
N LYS A 447 30.23 -1.03 17.29
CA LYS A 447 31.33 -0.39 16.54
C LYS A 447 32.68 -0.72 17.14
N LEU A 448 33.59 -1.17 16.28
CA LEU A 448 35.02 -1.31 16.56
C LEU A 448 35.79 -0.64 15.43
N LYS A 449 36.63 0.34 15.76
CA LYS A 449 37.47 1.02 14.77
C LYS A 449 38.85 0.36 14.74
N LEU A 450 39.05 -0.54 13.79
CA LEU A 450 40.29 -1.30 13.67
C LEU A 450 41.51 -0.40 13.41
N ASN A 451 41.34 0.70 12.69
CA ASN A 451 42.42 1.64 12.36
C ASN A 451 42.94 2.44 13.56
N ASP A 452 42.17 2.52 14.65
CA ASP A 452 42.50 3.33 15.83
C ASP A 452 43.10 2.48 16.97
N LEU A 453 43.33 1.18 16.73
CA LEU A 453 43.83 0.26 17.75
C LEU A 453 45.29 0.55 18.14
N GLU A 454 45.59 0.42 19.43
CA GLU A 454 46.97 0.50 19.90
C GLU A 454 47.77 -0.68 19.35
N CYS A 455 48.98 -0.41 18.86
CA CYS A 455 49.87 -1.45 18.35
C CYS A 455 50.98 -1.77 19.37
N LYS A 456 51.18 -3.06 19.65
CA LYS A 456 52.21 -3.59 20.55
C LYS A 456 53.17 -4.49 19.79
N ASP A 457 54.33 -4.75 20.37
CA ASP A 457 55.24 -5.78 19.89
C ASP A 457 54.89 -7.11 20.59
N LEU A 458 54.27 -8.03 19.86
CA LEU A 458 53.86 -9.33 20.40
C LEU A 458 54.99 -10.38 20.33
N SER A 459 56.12 -10.09 19.70
CA SER A 459 57.23 -11.04 19.55
C SER A 459 57.90 -11.41 20.89
N GLU A 460 57.87 -10.50 21.87
CA GLU A 460 58.40 -10.71 23.22
C GLU A 460 57.40 -11.43 24.16
N TYR A 461 56.20 -11.80 23.68
CA TYR A 461 55.15 -12.39 24.52
C TYR A 461 55.25 -13.92 24.62
N ILE A 462 55.46 -14.42 25.84
CA ILE A 462 55.79 -15.84 26.10
C ILE A 462 54.54 -16.74 26.16
N ASN A 463 53.38 -16.21 26.54
CA ASN A 463 52.16 -17.00 26.75
C ASN A 463 51.28 -17.08 25.50
N PRO A 464 50.41 -18.09 25.36
CA PRO A 464 49.43 -18.14 24.27
C PRO A 464 48.56 -16.88 24.24
N ILE A 465 48.51 -16.24 23.06
CA ILE A 465 47.74 -15.01 22.85
C ILE A 465 46.31 -15.37 22.48
N GLN A 466 45.34 -14.81 23.21
CA GLN A 466 43.93 -14.93 22.86
C GLN A 466 43.62 -14.03 21.67
N ARG A 467 43.06 -14.64 20.62
CA ARG A 467 42.71 -13.98 19.36
C ARG A 467 41.23 -14.13 19.05
N THR A 468 40.68 -13.13 18.36
CA THR A 468 39.30 -13.15 17.88
C THR A 468 39.10 -14.26 16.85
N GLN A 469 37.92 -14.87 16.86
CA GLN A 469 37.40 -15.75 15.81
C GLN A 469 36.08 -15.17 15.28
N ALA A 470 35.68 -15.58 14.08
CA ALA A 470 34.37 -15.23 13.57
C ALA A 470 33.28 -15.70 14.55
N PHE A 471 32.28 -14.84 14.75
CA PHE A 471 31.14 -15.04 15.64
C PHE A 471 31.46 -15.07 17.14
N ASP A 472 32.64 -14.63 17.56
CA ASP A 472 32.89 -14.30 18.96
C ASP A 472 32.09 -13.05 19.37
N ILE A 473 31.68 -12.96 20.64
CA ILE A 473 31.26 -11.68 21.26
C ILE A 473 32.38 -11.18 22.16
N LEU A 474 32.87 -9.97 21.89
CA LEU A 474 33.84 -9.26 22.72
C LEU A 474 33.11 -8.38 23.73
N LEU A 475 33.24 -8.68 25.02
CA LEU A 475 32.56 -7.96 26.09
C LEU A 475 33.56 -7.20 26.98
N GLN A 476 33.33 -5.90 27.16
CA GLN A 476 34.14 -5.05 28.03
C GLN A 476 34.05 -5.50 29.51
N ARG A 477 35.21 -5.80 30.11
CA ARG A 477 35.29 -6.27 31.51
C ARG A 477 35.13 -5.16 32.55
N ILE A 478 35.55 -3.95 32.21
CA ILE A 478 35.63 -2.79 33.12
C ILE A 478 34.75 -1.67 32.57
N GLY A 479 33.78 -1.19 33.35
CA GLY A 479 32.90 -0.09 32.96
C GLY A 479 31.43 -0.33 33.34
N GLU A 480 30.68 0.77 33.52
CA GLU A 480 29.28 0.74 34.00
C GLU A 480 28.29 0.20 33.00
N LYS A 481 28.45 0.55 31.71
CA LYS A 481 27.61 0.03 30.64
C LYS A 481 28.36 -1.09 29.91
N PRO A 482 27.72 -2.24 29.65
CA PRO A 482 28.33 -3.26 28.83
C PRO A 482 28.52 -2.72 27.40
N ALA A 483 29.72 -2.90 26.87
CA ALA A 483 29.98 -2.75 25.45
C ALA A 483 30.34 -4.14 24.90
N ALA A 484 29.39 -4.73 24.18
CA ALA A 484 29.55 -5.98 23.47
C ALA A 484 29.69 -5.72 21.96
N TYR A 485 30.67 -6.37 21.34
CA TYR A 485 30.90 -6.32 19.90
C TYR A 485 30.83 -7.74 19.32
N PHE A 486 29.97 -7.92 18.32
CA PHE A 486 29.85 -9.16 17.57
C PHE A 486 30.88 -9.18 16.43
N VAL A 487 31.79 -10.15 16.48
CA VAL A 487 32.87 -10.30 15.49
C VAL A 487 32.32 -10.95 14.23
N THR A 488 32.36 -10.23 13.11
CA THR A 488 31.84 -10.72 11.82
C THR A 488 32.89 -11.37 10.93
N THR A 489 34.19 -11.13 11.17
CA THR A 489 35.31 -11.58 10.32
C THR A 489 36.33 -12.42 11.10
N GLU A 490 37.10 -13.27 10.41
CA GLU A 490 38.10 -14.17 11.02
C GLU A 490 39.48 -13.52 11.31
N GLU A 491 39.60 -12.20 11.25
CA GLU A 491 40.89 -11.49 11.19
C GLU A 491 41.82 -11.62 12.42
N GLY A 492 41.50 -12.47 13.40
CA GLY A 492 42.50 -12.99 14.35
C GLY A 492 43.21 -11.96 15.23
N TYR A 493 42.58 -10.81 15.50
CA TYR A 493 43.15 -9.73 16.31
C TYR A 493 43.45 -10.19 17.75
N ALA A 494 44.57 -9.71 18.31
CA ALA A 494 44.93 -10.00 19.69
C ALA A 494 44.03 -9.24 20.67
N VAL A 495 43.53 -9.92 21.71
CA VAL A 495 42.54 -9.37 22.65
C VAL A 495 43.16 -9.18 24.04
N ALA A 496 43.06 -7.98 24.60
CA ALA A 496 43.63 -7.65 25.90
C ALA A 496 42.78 -8.17 27.07
N ASP A 497 43.38 -8.33 28.26
CA ASP A 497 42.75 -8.84 29.48
C ASP A 497 41.65 -7.92 30.10
N THR A 498 41.41 -6.78 29.46
CA THR A 498 40.30 -5.85 29.70
C THR A 498 39.01 -6.26 28.97
N VAL A 499 39.05 -7.34 28.19
CA VAL A 499 37.94 -7.87 27.38
C VAL A 499 37.74 -9.36 27.68
N PHE A 500 36.49 -9.78 27.72
CA PHE A 500 36.09 -11.19 27.65
C PHE A 500 35.74 -11.58 26.21
N ILE A 501 36.16 -12.76 25.81
CA ILE A 501 35.77 -13.38 24.53
C ILE A 501 34.74 -14.45 24.85
N ILE A 502 33.53 -14.31 24.31
CA ILE A 502 32.45 -15.28 24.47
C ILE A 502 32.35 -16.06 23.17
N ARG A 503 32.71 -17.34 23.22
CA ARG A 503 32.78 -18.24 22.08
C ARG A 503 31.71 -19.30 22.16
N PHE A 504 30.72 -19.22 21.28
CA PHE A 504 29.57 -20.12 21.28
C PHE A 504 29.93 -21.49 20.68
N LYS A 505 29.27 -22.54 21.16
CA LYS A 505 29.38 -23.91 20.63
C LYS A 505 28.06 -24.24 19.93
N ASP A 506 28.12 -24.64 18.67
CA ASP A 506 26.97 -25.08 17.86
C ASP A 506 25.75 -24.13 17.90
N THR A 507 25.99 -22.82 17.86
CA THR A 507 24.94 -21.79 17.88
C THR A 507 24.96 -21.02 16.57
N GLU A 508 23.79 -20.81 15.96
CA GLU A 508 23.71 -20.07 14.70
C GLU A 508 24.16 -18.61 14.86
N PRO A 509 24.89 -18.04 13.87
CA PRO A 509 25.34 -16.65 13.90
C PRO A 509 24.22 -15.64 14.17
N ALA A 510 23.03 -15.93 13.66
CA ALA A 510 21.83 -15.13 13.85
C ALA A 510 21.46 -14.97 15.34
N MET A 511 21.47 -16.07 16.06
CA MET A 511 21.21 -16.12 17.50
C MET A 511 22.32 -15.44 18.30
N ILE A 512 23.57 -15.61 17.90
CA ILE A 512 24.72 -14.98 18.56
C ILE A 512 24.64 -13.45 18.44
N ASN A 513 24.31 -12.94 17.25
CA ASN A 513 24.09 -11.51 17.03
C ASN A 513 22.94 -10.98 17.89
N PHE A 514 21.82 -11.71 17.95
CA PHE A 514 20.69 -11.36 18.83
C PHE A 514 21.10 -11.30 20.31
N ILE A 515 21.88 -12.25 20.81
CA ILE A 515 22.41 -12.24 22.18
C ILE A 515 23.33 -11.03 22.40
N SER A 516 24.19 -10.69 21.43
CA SER A 516 25.03 -9.49 21.51
C SER A 516 24.19 -8.21 21.63
N GLN A 517 23.11 -8.10 20.88
CA GLN A 517 22.17 -6.97 20.95
C GLN A 517 21.46 -6.91 22.30
N PHE A 518 21.01 -8.06 22.82
CA PHE A 518 20.44 -8.15 24.15
C PHE A 518 21.42 -7.66 25.22
N ILE A 519 22.69 -8.09 25.18
CA ILE A 519 23.72 -7.64 26.12
C ILE A 519 23.91 -6.11 26.09
N ASN A 520 23.80 -5.49 24.91
CA ASN A 520 23.92 -4.04 24.72
C ASN A 520 22.63 -3.26 25.07
N SER A 521 21.50 -3.93 25.27
CA SER A 521 20.21 -3.31 25.64
C SER A 521 20.20 -2.82 27.09
N GLU A 522 19.24 -1.97 27.44
CA GLU A 522 19.05 -1.52 28.84
C GLU A 522 18.82 -2.71 29.78
N GLU A 523 18.02 -3.67 29.37
CA GLU A 523 17.72 -4.89 30.13
C GLU A 523 18.98 -5.75 30.36
N GLY A 524 19.82 -5.92 29.33
CA GLY A 524 21.08 -6.65 29.43
C GLY A 524 22.08 -5.94 30.36
N ALA A 525 22.14 -4.61 30.27
CA ALA A 525 22.96 -3.78 31.14
C ALA A 525 22.51 -3.87 32.60
N GLU A 526 21.21 -3.85 32.88
CA GLU A 526 20.67 -4.03 34.22
C GLU A 526 21.01 -5.41 34.80
N LYS A 527 20.85 -6.50 34.04
CA LYS A 527 21.23 -7.85 34.50
C LYS A 527 22.71 -7.98 34.84
N ILE A 528 23.58 -7.36 34.04
CA ILE A 528 25.03 -7.33 34.29
C ILE A 528 25.34 -6.49 35.54
N LYS A 529 24.62 -5.38 35.74
CA LYS A 529 24.76 -4.49 36.89
C LYS A 529 24.31 -5.18 38.19
N GLU A 530 23.13 -5.78 38.20
CA GLU A 530 22.62 -6.55 39.35
C GLU A 530 23.62 -7.61 39.83
N ALA A 531 24.26 -8.30 38.89
CA ALA A 531 25.26 -9.32 39.20
C ALA A 531 26.60 -8.76 39.70
N THR A 532 26.82 -7.45 39.64
CA THR A 532 28.07 -6.77 40.04
C THR A 532 27.90 -5.74 41.18
N SER A 533 26.67 -5.52 41.67
CA SER A 533 26.26 -4.48 42.63
C SER A 533 26.97 -4.43 43.99
N TYR A 534 27.83 -5.39 44.35
CA TYR A 534 28.53 -5.44 45.65
C TYR A 534 30.03 -5.07 45.61
N MET A 535 30.57 -4.62 44.46
CA MET A 535 32.00 -4.38 44.29
C MET A 535 32.34 -2.88 44.14
N ALA A 536 33.36 -2.40 44.88
CA ALA A 536 33.86 -1.02 44.82
C ALA A 536 34.51 -0.65 43.46
N VAL A 537 34.97 -1.66 42.70
CA VAL A 537 35.39 -1.53 41.31
C VAL A 537 34.51 -2.46 40.49
N GLN A 538 33.81 -1.93 39.48
CA GLN A 538 32.90 -2.70 38.61
C GLN A 538 33.66 -3.58 37.59
N THR A 539 34.64 -4.34 38.08
CA THR A 539 35.31 -5.39 37.33
C THR A 539 34.43 -6.62 37.31
N LYS A 540 33.93 -6.95 36.11
CA LYS A 540 33.14 -8.16 35.88
C LYS A 540 34.04 -9.39 36.08
N SER A 541 33.63 -10.34 36.93
CA SER A 541 34.38 -11.59 37.15
C SER A 541 33.93 -12.67 36.16
N LEU A 542 34.81 -13.64 35.86
CA LEU A 542 34.49 -14.74 34.95
C LEU A 542 33.30 -15.58 35.44
N LYS A 543 33.20 -15.79 36.75
CA LYS A 543 32.11 -16.55 37.36
C LYS A 543 30.76 -15.85 37.17
N ILE A 544 30.74 -14.54 37.37
CA ILE A 544 29.53 -13.72 37.20
C ILE A 544 29.05 -13.82 35.76
N ILE A 545 29.93 -13.58 34.77
CA ILE A 545 29.54 -13.56 33.35
C ILE A 545 29.01 -14.92 32.88
N LYS A 546 29.54 -16.03 33.42
CA LYS A 546 29.02 -17.39 33.14
C LYS A 546 27.59 -17.60 33.65
N GLU A 547 27.21 -16.96 34.76
CA GLU A 547 25.90 -17.13 35.39
C GLU A 547 24.83 -16.18 34.82
N ILE A 548 25.21 -15.16 34.04
CA ILE A 548 24.27 -14.22 33.42
C ILE A 548 23.35 -14.97 32.47
N LYS A 549 22.04 -14.80 32.68
CA LYS A 549 21.02 -15.37 31.81
C LYS A 549 20.78 -14.49 30.60
N VAL A 550 20.86 -15.09 29.43
CA VAL A 550 20.56 -14.46 28.14
C VAL A 550 19.35 -15.14 27.48
N PRO A 551 18.57 -14.42 26.65
CA PRO A 551 17.46 -14.99 25.92
C PRO A 551 17.94 -15.79 24.70
N VAL A 552 17.40 -16.99 24.56
CA VAL A 552 17.58 -17.91 23.42
C VAL A 552 16.18 -18.31 22.93
N PRO A 553 15.49 -17.42 22.18
CA PRO A 553 14.14 -17.68 21.69
C PRO A 553 14.13 -18.64 20.48
N ASP A 554 12.95 -18.90 19.93
CA ASP A 554 12.79 -19.61 18.65
C ASP A 554 13.43 -18.80 17.50
N ILE A 555 14.01 -19.47 16.51
CA ILE A 555 14.71 -18.82 15.39
C ILE A 555 13.81 -17.82 14.64
N ARG A 556 12.51 -18.08 14.55
CA ARG A 556 11.55 -17.15 13.91
C ARG A 556 11.47 -15.79 14.60
N VAL A 557 11.69 -15.75 15.92
CA VAL A 557 11.74 -14.48 16.67
C VAL A 557 13.05 -13.75 16.39
N VAL A 558 14.15 -14.49 16.27
CA VAL A 558 15.45 -13.95 15.88
C VAL A 558 15.37 -13.34 14.47
N ASP A 559 14.75 -14.05 13.52
CA ASP A 559 14.57 -13.60 12.14
C ASP A 559 13.75 -12.31 12.06
N LEU A 560 12.63 -12.23 12.80
CA LEU A 560 11.81 -11.00 12.86
C LEU A 560 12.61 -9.80 13.38
N VAL A 561 13.41 -9.99 14.42
CA VAL A 561 14.27 -8.92 14.97
C VAL A 561 15.36 -8.54 13.96
N GLN A 562 15.89 -9.49 13.20
CA GLN A 562 16.84 -9.20 12.13
C GLN A 562 16.23 -8.43 10.97
N GLU A 563 15.00 -8.75 10.57
CA GLU A 563 14.26 -7.97 9.57
C GLU A 563 14.05 -6.53 10.06
N MET A 564 13.65 -6.35 11.32
CA MET A 564 13.56 -5.02 11.92
C MET A 564 14.89 -4.28 11.90
N ASN A 565 16.00 -4.96 12.22
CA ASN A 565 17.34 -4.37 12.19
C ASN A 565 17.78 -3.97 10.78
N LYS A 566 17.44 -4.74 9.74
CA LYS A 566 17.71 -4.37 8.34
C LYS A 566 16.96 -3.08 7.98
N ILE A 567 15.71 -2.97 8.41
CA ILE A 567 14.88 -1.78 8.20
C ILE A 567 15.47 -0.58 8.98
N GLU A 568 15.82 -0.76 10.24
CA GLU A 568 16.41 0.30 11.08
C GLU A 568 17.75 0.78 10.52
N SER A 569 18.62 -0.13 10.09
CA SER A 569 19.92 0.19 9.48
C SER A 569 19.76 0.98 8.17
N ALA A 570 18.80 0.61 7.32
CA ALA A 570 18.47 1.35 6.12
C ALA A 570 17.99 2.78 6.46
N LEU A 571 17.09 2.91 7.44
CA LEU A 571 16.60 4.22 7.90
C LEU A 571 17.70 5.07 8.54
N ARG A 572 18.60 4.46 9.32
CA ARG A 572 19.71 5.14 9.99
C ARG A 572 20.74 5.63 8.98
N THR A 573 21.03 4.86 7.95
CA THR A 573 21.89 5.27 6.84
C THR A 573 21.34 6.52 6.14
N GLU A 574 20.04 6.52 5.86
CA GLU A 574 19.36 7.66 5.26
C GLU A 574 19.30 8.88 6.21
N TYR A 575 19.11 8.65 7.51
CA TYR A 575 19.21 9.69 8.53
C TYR A 575 20.62 10.30 8.60
N GLU A 576 21.67 9.48 8.59
CA GLU A 576 23.06 9.94 8.66
C GLU A 576 23.45 10.75 7.42
N LYS A 577 23.01 10.34 6.22
CA LYS A 577 23.15 11.15 4.99
C LYS A 577 22.47 12.51 5.13
N ALA A 578 21.24 12.54 5.63
CA ALA A 578 20.51 13.79 5.86
C ALA A 578 21.21 14.69 6.91
N ALA A 579 21.74 14.10 7.97
CA ALA A 579 22.47 14.81 9.01
C ALA A 579 23.80 15.39 8.53
N GLN A 580 24.56 14.64 7.70
CA GLN A 580 25.80 15.11 7.08
C GLN A 580 25.53 16.25 6.08
N LEU A 581 24.51 16.11 5.24
CA LEU A 581 24.07 17.18 4.33
C LEU A 581 23.66 18.44 5.09
N ARG A 582 22.88 18.31 6.17
CA ARG A 582 22.54 19.45 7.04
C ARG A 582 23.79 20.09 7.63
N LYS A 583 24.77 19.30 8.09
CA LYS A 583 26.03 19.82 8.64
C LYS A 583 26.87 20.55 7.60
N SER A 584 26.84 20.09 6.34
CA SER A 584 27.55 20.73 5.21
C SER A 584 26.99 22.11 4.83
N ILE A 585 25.74 22.44 5.19
CA ILE A 585 25.16 23.78 5.00
C ILE A 585 25.87 24.80 5.92
N PHE A 586 26.32 24.37 7.09
CA PHE A 586 26.90 25.25 8.11
C PHE A 586 28.43 25.26 8.09
N GLY A 587 29.07 24.63 7.10
CA GLY A 587 30.53 24.56 6.96
C GLY A 587 30.99 25.29 5.71
N GLY A 588 31.68 26.42 5.88
CA GLY A 588 32.22 27.26 4.79
C GLY A 588 31.15 28.15 4.15
N PHE A 589 31.27 29.47 4.36
CA PHE A 589 30.34 30.47 3.81
C PHE A 589 30.87 31.07 2.51
N ASP A 590 31.05 30.22 1.49
CA ASP A 590 31.20 30.69 0.12
C ASP A 590 29.83 30.58 -0.59
N GLU A 591 29.45 31.62 -1.34
CA GLU A 591 28.08 31.81 -1.86
C GLU A 591 27.70 30.73 -2.89
N VAL A 592 28.69 30.24 -3.64
CA VAL A 592 28.55 29.17 -4.64
C VAL A 592 28.35 27.80 -3.96
N ASP A 593 29.09 27.52 -2.89
CA ASP A 593 29.02 26.25 -2.15
C ASP A 593 27.71 26.14 -1.36
N LEU A 594 27.23 27.23 -0.77
CA LEU A 594 25.95 27.29 -0.07
C LEU A 594 24.78 26.96 -1.02
N SER A 595 24.76 27.54 -2.22
CA SER A 595 23.70 27.30 -3.22
C SER A 595 23.70 25.84 -3.71
N THR A 596 24.88 25.25 -3.87
CA THR A 596 25.08 23.86 -4.28
C THR A 596 24.64 22.89 -3.19
N ASN A 597 24.99 23.18 -1.93
CA ASN A 597 24.60 22.39 -0.77
C ASN A 597 23.09 22.48 -0.49
N LEU A 598 22.47 23.65 -0.67
CA LEU A 598 21.01 23.83 -0.57
C LEU A 598 20.25 23.04 -1.66
N ARG A 599 20.77 23.01 -2.90
CA ARG A 599 20.20 22.18 -3.98
C ARG A 599 20.30 20.69 -3.66
N LYS A 600 21.46 20.23 -3.18
CA LYS A 600 21.66 18.83 -2.74
C LYS A 600 20.71 18.46 -1.61
N VAL A 601 20.54 19.32 -0.61
CA VAL A 601 19.61 19.12 0.51
C VAL A 601 18.16 19.06 0.05
N ARG A 602 17.74 19.92 -0.89
CA ARG A 602 16.38 19.89 -1.46
C ARG A 602 16.12 18.61 -2.24
N LEU A 603 17.06 18.19 -3.08
CA LEU A 603 17.00 16.94 -3.84
C LEU A 603 16.94 15.73 -2.90
N THR A 604 17.83 15.65 -1.91
CA THR A 604 17.83 14.56 -0.93
C THR A 604 16.58 14.58 -0.04
N SER A 605 16.06 15.75 0.33
CA SER A 605 14.79 15.86 1.06
C SER A 605 13.60 15.40 0.21
N GLN A 606 13.59 15.66 -1.10
CA GLN A 606 12.59 15.11 -2.03
C GLN A 606 12.76 13.59 -2.20
N VAL A 607 13.99 13.09 -2.31
CA VAL A 607 14.26 11.64 -2.38
C VAL A 607 13.82 10.93 -1.09
N LEU A 608 14.10 11.49 0.09
CA LEU A 608 13.65 10.95 1.37
C LEU A 608 12.13 11.02 1.53
N LYS A 609 11.51 12.13 1.11
CA LYS A 609 10.06 12.29 1.09
C LYS A 609 9.41 11.25 0.18
N ASN A 610 10.00 11.02 -1.00
CA ASN A 610 9.54 10.04 -1.97
C ASN A 610 9.74 8.61 -1.46
N ALA A 611 10.90 8.29 -0.89
CA ALA A 611 11.19 6.98 -0.29
C ALA A 611 10.23 6.63 0.86
N LEU A 612 9.81 7.63 1.65
CA LEU A 612 8.81 7.47 2.71
C LEU A 612 7.36 7.41 2.21
N SER A 613 7.08 7.80 0.96
CA SER A 613 5.73 7.85 0.38
C SER A 613 5.46 6.83 -0.73
N GLN A 614 6.45 6.05 -1.18
CA GLN A 614 6.37 5.25 -2.43
C GLN A 614 6.31 3.72 -2.26
N LYS A 615 6.12 3.18 -1.04
CA LYS A 615 6.15 1.71 -0.87
C LYS A 615 4.91 0.99 -1.44
N ASP A 616 3.82 1.71 -1.71
CA ASP A 616 2.52 1.11 -2.06
C ASP A 616 1.94 1.53 -3.45
N ASP A 617 2.67 2.27 -4.29
CA ASP A 617 2.22 2.64 -5.65
C ASP A 617 2.75 1.66 -6.70
N ILE A 618 1.86 0.87 -7.31
CA ILE A 618 2.20 -0.12 -8.35
C ILE A 618 2.92 0.50 -9.56
N ASN A 619 2.56 1.73 -9.95
CA ASN A 619 3.18 2.39 -11.10
C ASN A 619 4.68 2.65 -10.83
N TYR A 620 4.99 3.06 -9.60
CA TYR A 620 6.37 3.26 -9.16
C TYR A 620 7.12 1.93 -9.02
N LYS A 621 6.48 0.91 -8.43
CA LYS A 621 7.06 -0.44 -8.29
C LYS A 621 7.44 -1.01 -9.65
N VAL A 622 6.54 -0.96 -10.64
CA VAL A 622 6.81 -1.50 -11.98
C VAL A 622 7.95 -0.73 -12.66
N LYS A 623 7.93 0.60 -12.62
CA LYS A 623 8.97 1.42 -13.28
C LYS A 623 10.36 1.30 -12.65
N SER A 624 10.44 0.89 -11.38
CA SER A 624 11.70 0.90 -10.63
C SER A 624 12.22 -0.50 -10.30
N LEU A 625 11.33 -1.46 -10.11
CA LEU A 625 11.67 -2.76 -9.52
C LEU A 625 11.44 -3.95 -10.47
N TYR A 626 10.54 -3.85 -11.43
CA TYR A 626 10.20 -5.00 -12.29
C TYR A 626 11.26 -5.21 -13.38
N PRO A 627 11.39 -6.44 -13.91
CA PRO A 627 12.25 -6.72 -15.05
C PRO A 627 11.94 -5.81 -16.23
N PHE A 628 12.98 -5.34 -16.91
CA PHE A 628 12.88 -4.41 -18.05
C PHE A 628 11.88 -4.84 -19.14
N PRO A 629 11.77 -6.14 -19.55
CA PRO A 629 10.76 -6.59 -20.52
C PRO A 629 9.30 -6.31 -20.13
N LEU A 630 9.02 -6.11 -18.84
CA LEU A 630 7.71 -5.73 -18.33
C LEU A 630 7.66 -4.22 -18.04
N ALA A 631 8.69 -3.66 -17.39
CA ALA A 631 8.67 -2.26 -17.00
C ALA A 631 8.67 -1.27 -18.17
N TYR A 632 9.44 -1.54 -19.23
CA TYR A 632 9.53 -0.63 -20.38
C TYR A 632 8.24 -0.57 -21.22
N PRO A 633 7.63 -1.69 -21.64
CA PRO A 633 6.34 -1.67 -22.32
C PRO A 633 5.21 -1.06 -21.46
N TYR A 634 5.23 -1.30 -20.15
CA TYR A 634 4.27 -0.71 -19.21
C TYR A 634 4.35 0.82 -19.21
N ARG A 635 5.55 1.39 -19.08
CA ARG A 635 5.77 2.84 -19.17
C ARG A 635 5.19 3.43 -20.46
N ASN A 636 5.35 2.75 -21.59
CA ASN A 636 4.89 3.23 -22.89
C ASN A 636 3.35 3.33 -22.98
N ILE A 637 2.60 2.56 -22.17
CA ILE A 637 1.13 2.70 -22.05
C ILE A 637 0.77 4.07 -21.46
N TYR A 638 1.48 4.51 -20.41
CA TYR A 638 1.15 5.76 -19.69
C TYR A 638 1.65 7.01 -20.40
N LEU A 639 2.61 6.88 -21.31
CA LEU A 639 3.05 7.99 -22.17
C LEU A 639 2.10 8.24 -23.34
N GLU A 640 1.29 7.24 -23.70
CA GLU A 640 0.38 7.31 -24.85
C GLU A 640 -0.86 8.15 -24.53
N LYS A 641 -1.12 9.16 -25.36
CA LYS A 641 -2.21 10.13 -25.13
C LYS A 641 -3.47 9.77 -25.90
N GLU A 642 -3.35 9.04 -26.99
CA GLU A 642 -4.48 8.64 -27.83
C GLU A 642 -5.12 7.35 -27.28
N TYR A 643 -6.44 7.37 -27.07
CA TYR A 643 -7.15 6.23 -26.45
C TYR A 643 -7.03 4.93 -27.25
N ALA A 644 -7.11 5.00 -28.58
CA ALA A 644 -6.99 3.83 -29.44
C ALA A 644 -5.58 3.23 -29.41
N ALA A 645 -4.56 4.06 -29.56
CA ALA A 645 -3.16 3.64 -29.48
C ALA A 645 -2.80 3.11 -28.08
N ARG A 646 -3.31 3.75 -27.01
CA ARG A 646 -3.13 3.29 -25.64
C ARG A 646 -3.75 1.90 -25.43
N TYR A 647 -4.96 1.68 -25.95
CA TYR A 647 -5.63 0.38 -25.87
C TYR A 647 -4.86 -0.72 -26.63
N ASP A 648 -4.38 -0.44 -27.84
CA ASP A 648 -3.52 -1.36 -28.60
C ASP A 648 -2.24 -1.73 -27.81
N ARG A 649 -1.57 -0.73 -27.22
CA ARG A 649 -0.40 -0.97 -26.35
C ARG A 649 -0.74 -1.83 -25.13
N GLN A 650 -1.91 -1.67 -24.53
CA GLN A 650 -2.36 -2.50 -23.40
C GLN A 650 -2.63 -3.95 -23.81
N MET A 651 -3.18 -4.18 -25.01
CA MET A 651 -3.35 -5.52 -25.54
C MET A 651 -1.99 -6.18 -25.78
N LYS A 652 -1.07 -5.47 -26.44
CA LYS A 652 0.32 -5.94 -26.63
C LYS A 652 1.00 -6.25 -25.30
N TYR A 653 0.80 -5.40 -24.29
CA TYR A 653 1.33 -5.63 -22.95
C TYR A 653 0.80 -6.91 -22.29
N GLY A 654 -0.50 -7.18 -22.41
CA GLY A 654 -1.09 -8.42 -21.89
C GLY A 654 -0.47 -9.67 -22.54
N GLU A 655 -0.21 -9.63 -23.86
CA GLU A 655 0.49 -10.70 -24.57
C GLU A 655 1.95 -10.82 -24.15
N HIS A 656 2.66 -9.70 -23.98
CA HIS A 656 4.03 -9.67 -23.46
C HIS A 656 4.11 -10.32 -22.09
N LEU A 657 3.28 -9.90 -21.14
CA LEU A 657 3.27 -10.46 -19.79
C LEU A 657 3.05 -11.98 -19.79
N LEU A 658 2.07 -12.47 -20.56
CA LEU A 658 1.82 -13.91 -20.69
C LEU A 658 3.02 -14.66 -21.29
N SER A 659 3.60 -14.15 -22.38
CA SER A 659 4.76 -14.80 -23.02
C SER A 659 6.00 -14.78 -22.13
N PHE A 660 6.23 -13.70 -21.37
CA PHE A 660 7.32 -13.59 -20.41
C PHE A 660 7.17 -14.62 -19.29
N LEU A 661 6.01 -14.64 -18.63
CA LEU A 661 5.74 -15.59 -17.54
C LEU A 661 5.85 -17.04 -18.03
N ALA A 662 5.22 -17.39 -19.15
CA ALA A 662 5.33 -18.73 -19.70
C ALA A 662 6.80 -19.11 -20.00
N SER A 663 7.58 -18.18 -20.56
CA SER A 663 9.01 -18.39 -20.82
C SER A 663 9.82 -18.63 -19.55
N VAL A 664 9.53 -17.89 -18.48
CA VAL A 664 10.13 -18.14 -17.16
C VAL A 664 9.72 -19.51 -16.62
N GLY A 665 8.44 -19.89 -16.71
CA GLY A 665 7.95 -21.20 -16.29
C GLY A 665 8.65 -22.36 -16.99
N MET A 666 8.84 -22.28 -18.31
CA MET A 666 9.58 -23.29 -19.08
C MET A 666 11.07 -23.34 -18.71
N SER A 667 11.66 -22.17 -18.43
CA SER A 667 13.05 -22.09 -17.96
C SER A 667 13.23 -22.76 -16.59
N LEU A 668 12.28 -22.55 -15.67
CA LEU A 668 12.26 -23.21 -14.36
C LEU A 668 12.08 -24.73 -14.48
N ILE A 669 11.18 -25.19 -15.36
CA ILE A 669 11.02 -26.63 -15.64
C ILE A 669 12.35 -27.24 -16.07
N PHE A 670 13.07 -26.56 -16.96
CA PHE A 670 14.37 -27.06 -17.40
C PHE A 670 15.41 -27.07 -16.28
N GLU A 671 15.48 -26.02 -15.49
CA GLU A 671 16.44 -25.92 -14.38
C GLU A 671 16.24 -27.06 -13.38
N TYR A 672 14.98 -27.32 -12.99
CA TYR A 672 14.64 -28.32 -11.98
C TYR A 672 14.25 -29.69 -12.56
N ARG A 673 14.50 -29.94 -13.85
CA ARG A 673 14.07 -31.17 -14.55
C ARG A 673 14.45 -32.48 -13.84
N GLU A 674 15.62 -32.54 -13.22
CA GLU A 674 16.11 -33.73 -12.49
C GLU A 674 15.30 -34.01 -11.21
N GLN A 675 14.58 -33.01 -10.69
CA GLN A 675 13.74 -33.10 -9.50
C GLN A 675 12.26 -33.36 -9.85
N ILE A 676 11.88 -33.24 -11.13
CA ILE A 676 10.49 -33.40 -11.58
C ILE A 676 10.20 -34.89 -11.80
N ASN A 677 9.43 -35.47 -10.89
CA ASN A 677 9.04 -36.90 -10.91
C ASN A 677 7.78 -37.17 -11.76
N GLN A 678 7.61 -36.53 -12.92
CA GLN A 678 6.50 -36.78 -13.85
C GLN A 678 6.89 -36.51 -15.32
N PRO A 679 6.22 -37.15 -16.30
CA PRO A 679 6.49 -36.91 -17.72
C PRO A 679 6.19 -35.46 -18.14
N LEU A 680 7.02 -34.91 -19.03
CA LEU A 680 6.90 -33.54 -19.56
C LEU A 680 6.26 -33.46 -20.95
N ASP A 681 5.70 -34.58 -21.44
CA ASP A 681 5.04 -34.69 -22.76
C ASP A 681 3.96 -33.63 -22.98
N SER A 682 3.25 -33.24 -21.91
CA SER A 682 2.19 -32.22 -21.95
C SER A 682 2.73 -30.86 -22.38
N VAL A 683 3.86 -30.43 -21.83
CA VAL A 683 4.52 -29.16 -22.15
C VAL A 683 5.07 -29.21 -23.58
N VAL A 684 5.75 -30.29 -23.95
CA VAL A 684 6.28 -30.49 -25.30
C VAL A 684 5.17 -30.43 -26.35
N SER A 685 4.05 -31.10 -26.10
CA SER A 685 2.87 -31.09 -26.99
C SER A 685 2.27 -29.70 -27.13
N LEU A 686 2.14 -28.94 -26.03
CA LEU A 686 1.63 -27.57 -26.06
C LEU A 686 2.54 -26.63 -26.87
N ILE A 687 3.87 -26.75 -26.71
CA ILE A 687 4.85 -25.97 -27.49
C ILE A 687 4.72 -26.31 -28.98
N ASN A 688 4.79 -27.59 -29.34
CA ASN A 688 4.72 -28.04 -30.73
C ASN A 688 3.41 -27.62 -31.42
N SER A 689 2.29 -27.73 -30.69
CA SER A 689 0.98 -27.26 -31.16
C SER A 689 1.01 -25.75 -31.48
N GLY A 690 1.49 -24.92 -30.55
CA GLY A 690 1.60 -23.48 -30.73
C GLY A 690 2.53 -23.07 -31.87
N LEU A 691 3.67 -23.75 -32.02
CA LEU A 691 4.66 -23.44 -33.06
C LEU A 691 4.14 -23.63 -34.49
N SER A 692 3.16 -24.51 -34.70
CA SER A 692 2.59 -24.80 -36.02
C SER A 692 1.77 -23.63 -36.58
N SER A 693 0.96 -22.98 -35.74
CA SER A 693 0.03 -21.91 -36.13
C SER A 693 0.48 -20.51 -35.69
N GLY A 694 1.45 -20.42 -34.77
CA GLY A 694 1.81 -19.22 -34.02
C GLY A 694 1.17 -19.20 -32.64
N LEU A 695 1.94 -18.78 -31.63
CA LEU A 695 1.52 -18.77 -30.23
C LEU A 695 0.47 -17.69 -29.99
N SER A 696 -0.76 -18.13 -29.73
CA SER A 696 -1.87 -17.26 -29.32
C SER A 696 -1.85 -16.99 -27.82
N PRO A 697 -2.59 -15.98 -27.31
CA PRO A 697 -2.71 -15.73 -25.87
C PRO A 697 -3.21 -16.97 -25.10
N GLY A 698 -4.07 -17.78 -25.73
CA GLY A 698 -4.53 -19.04 -25.18
C GLY A 698 -3.43 -20.10 -25.07
N HIS A 699 -2.51 -20.17 -26.04
CA HIS A 699 -1.37 -21.08 -25.96
C HIS A 699 -0.42 -20.68 -24.82
N TRP A 700 -0.08 -19.38 -24.72
CA TRP A 700 0.76 -18.87 -23.62
C TRP A 700 0.15 -19.12 -22.24
N ARG A 701 -1.16 -18.91 -22.11
CA ARG A 701 -1.92 -19.23 -20.91
C ARG A 701 -1.78 -20.72 -20.54
N ASN A 702 -1.99 -21.61 -21.48
CA ASN A 702 -1.95 -23.06 -21.22
C ASN A 702 -0.54 -23.51 -20.85
N LEU A 703 0.50 -22.95 -21.49
CA LEU A 703 1.90 -23.21 -21.13
C LEU A 703 2.21 -22.73 -19.72
N LEU A 704 1.76 -21.53 -19.34
CA LEU A 704 1.93 -21.01 -17.99
C LEU A 704 1.22 -21.90 -16.95
N GLN A 705 -0.01 -22.31 -17.23
CA GLN A 705 -0.78 -23.20 -16.36
C GLN A 705 -0.06 -24.52 -16.11
N GLU A 706 0.37 -25.16 -17.19
CA GLU A 706 1.04 -26.44 -17.13
C GLU A 706 2.38 -26.32 -16.41
N SER A 707 3.13 -25.24 -16.67
CA SER A 707 4.38 -24.93 -15.96
C SER A 707 4.16 -24.78 -14.46
N CYS A 708 3.18 -23.99 -14.02
CA CYS A 708 2.87 -23.84 -12.60
C CYS A 708 2.41 -25.18 -11.98
N ASN A 709 1.68 -26.02 -12.73
CA ASN A 709 1.21 -27.31 -12.23
C ASN A 709 2.35 -28.30 -11.99
N ILE A 710 3.36 -28.27 -12.88
CA ILE A 710 4.58 -29.07 -12.74
C ILE A 710 5.42 -28.56 -11.56
N LEU A 711 5.69 -27.27 -11.51
CA LEU A 711 6.58 -26.65 -10.52
C LEU A 711 6.04 -26.73 -9.10
N ARG A 712 4.72 -26.75 -8.89
CA ARG A 712 4.08 -26.82 -7.56
C ARG A 712 4.48 -28.08 -6.76
N ASN A 713 4.89 -29.14 -7.44
CA ASN A 713 5.21 -30.41 -6.79
C ASN A 713 6.69 -30.49 -6.34
N LEU A 714 7.49 -29.46 -6.61
CA LEU A 714 8.88 -29.38 -6.16
C LEU A 714 8.94 -29.03 -4.66
N GLU A 715 9.89 -29.62 -3.95
CA GLU A 715 10.18 -29.33 -2.55
C GLU A 715 11.50 -28.54 -2.46
N ASP A 716 11.62 -27.66 -1.47
CA ASP A 716 12.82 -26.87 -1.20
C ASP A 716 13.29 -25.91 -2.33
N THR A 717 12.38 -25.46 -3.19
CA THR A 717 12.66 -24.52 -4.30
C THR A 717 11.82 -23.23 -4.17
N PRO A 718 12.29 -22.19 -3.45
CA PRO A 718 11.50 -21.00 -3.14
C PRO A 718 10.94 -20.27 -4.37
N LEU A 719 11.71 -20.14 -5.45
CA LEU A 719 11.25 -19.46 -6.65
C LEU A 719 10.15 -20.26 -7.37
N ALA A 720 10.23 -21.59 -7.40
CA ALA A 720 9.20 -22.43 -7.99
C ALA A 720 7.90 -22.41 -7.16
N ASP A 721 8.01 -22.35 -5.82
CA ASP A 721 6.88 -22.17 -4.92
C ASP A 721 6.18 -20.83 -5.19
N ASP A 722 6.93 -19.71 -5.19
CA ASP A 722 6.40 -18.37 -5.49
C ASP A 722 5.79 -18.30 -6.91
N PHE A 723 6.47 -18.87 -7.91
CA PHE A 723 5.99 -18.89 -9.29
C PHE A 723 4.75 -19.77 -9.48
N SER A 724 4.66 -20.91 -8.81
CA SER A 724 3.48 -21.80 -8.89
C SER A 724 2.25 -21.18 -8.20
N SER A 725 2.47 -20.32 -7.20
CA SER A 725 1.41 -19.60 -6.48
C SER A 725 0.62 -18.64 -7.37
N ILE A 726 1.22 -18.20 -8.48
CA ILE A 726 0.53 -17.47 -9.57
C ILE A 726 -0.74 -18.23 -9.95
N TRP A 727 -0.66 -19.55 -10.14
CA TRP A 727 -1.78 -20.34 -10.62
C TRP A 727 -2.56 -21.06 -9.51
N PHE A 728 -1.93 -21.45 -8.40
CA PHE A 728 -2.53 -22.32 -7.39
C PHE A 728 -2.47 -21.74 -5.98
N LYS A 729 -3.50 -21.98 -5.16
CA LYS A 729 -3.49 -21.59 -3.73
C LYS A 729 -2.60 -22.55 -2.93
N GLY A 730 -1.36 -22.15 -2.68
CA GLY A 730 -0.33 -22.98 -2.05
C GLY A 730 -0.04 -24.24 -2.89
N ARG A 731 0.29 -25.35 -2.23
CA ARG A 731 0.57 -26.64 -2.92
C ARG A 731 -0.69 -27.43 -3.31
N GLY A 732 -1.89 -26.86 -3.13
CA GLY A 732 -3.16 -27.50 -3.47
C GLY A 732 -3.53 -27.43 -4.96
N LYS A 733 -4.53 -28.22 -5.37
CA LYS A 733 -5.09 -28.19 -6.75
C LYS A 733 -6.09 -27.06 -7.03
N LYS A 734 -6.44 -26.26 -6.02
CA LYS A 734 -7.37 -25.15 -6.18
C LYS A 734 -6.65 -23.99 -6.88
N GLU A 735 -7.17 -23.56 -8.02
CA GLU A 735 -6.63 -22.39 -8.71
C GLU A 735 -6.73 -21.14 -7.82
N SER A 736 -5.74 -20.26 -7.96
CA SER A 736 -5.71 -18.93 -7.36
C SER A 736 -6.87 -18.09 -7.91
N GLU A 737 -7.29 -17.10 -7.13
CA GLU A 737 -8.31 -16.14 -7.58
C GLU A 737 -7.80 -15.35 -8.78
N PHE A 738 -6.49 -15.07 -8.79
CA PHE A 738 -5.72 -14.48 -9.88
C PHE A 738 -5.88 -15.25 -11.20
N ALA A 739 -5.66 -16.57 -11.19
CA ALA A 739 -5.73 -17.40 -12.40
C ALA A 739 -7.16 -17.54 -12.94
N LYS A 740 -8.15 -17.63 -12.05
CA LYS A 740 -9.57 -17.75 -12.42
C LYS A 740 -10.14 -16.47 -13.01
N ASN A 741 -9.92 -15.33 -12.38
CA ASN A 741 -10.67 -14.12 -12.70
C ASN A 741 -9.88 -13.15 -13.58
N THR A 742 -8.58 -12.97 -13.32
CA THR A 742 -7.79 -11.90 -13.92
C THR A 742 -7.13 -12.35 -15.23
N LEU A 743 -6.46 -13.50 -15.21
CA LEU A 743 -5.79 -14.04 -16.40
C LEU A 743 -6.79 -14.47 -17.49
N GLN A 744 -7.93 -15.06 -17.08
CA GLN A 744 -8.99 -15.46 -18.01
C GLN A 744 -9.65 -14.26 -18.69
N CYS A 745 -9.92 -13.18 -17.94
CA CYS A 745 -10.45 -11.93 -18.48
C CYS A 745 -9.51 -11.33 -19.53
N ILE A 746 -8.20 -11.33 -19.26
CA ILE A 746 -7.20 -10.76 -20.19
C ILE A 746 -7.06 -11.61 -21.44
N VAL A 747 -6.97 -12.94 -21.32
CA VAL A 747 -6.92 -13.82 -22.50
C VAL A 747 -8.17 -13.66 -23.36
N GLN A 748 -9.35 -13.53 -22.76
CA GLN A 748 -10.59 -13.29 -23.50
C GLN A 748 -10.55 -11.96 -24.27
N LYS A 749 -10.15 -10.87 -23.62
CA LYS A 749 -10.01 -9.56 -24.27
C LYS A 749 -8.97 -9.54 -25.38
N LEU A 750 -7.83 -10.21 -25.18
CA LEU A 750 -6.80 -10.34 -26.20
C LEU A 750 -7.31 -11.10 -27.43
N ASN A 751 -8.08 -12.18 -27.20
CA ASN A 751 -8.71 -12.93 -28.29
C ASN A 751 -9.73 -12.05 -29.02
N ASP A 752 -10.58 -11.33 -28.30
CA ASP A 752 -11.56 -10.42 -28.91
C ASP A 752 -10.88 -9.31 -29.72
N PHE A 753 -9.79 -8.74 -29.20
CA PHE A 753 -8.97 -7.76 -29.92
C PHE A 753 -8.38 -8.36 -31.21
N LYS A 754 -7.77 -9.55 -31.15
CA LYS A 754 -7.20 -10.22 -32.33
C LYS A 754 -8.25 -10.57 -33.39
N HIS A 755 -9.50 -10.78 -32.99
CA HIS A 755 -10.62 -11.06 -33.90
C HIS A 755 -11.40 -9.80 -34.32
N GLY A 756 -10.92 -8.60 -34.01
CA GLY A 756 -11.59 -7.35 -34.38
C GLY A 756 -12.91 -7.11 -33.64
N ARG A 757 -13.16 -7.84 -32.54
CA ARG A 757 -14.33 -7.68 -31.64
C ARG A 757 -14.03 -6.71 -30.49
N GLY A 758 -13.06 -5.82 -30.71
CA GLY A 758 -12.64 -4.79 -29.76
C GLY A 758 -13.48 -3.51 -29.87
N PRO A 759 -13.14 -2.47 -29.07
CA PRO A 759 -13.79 -1.17 -29.13
C PRO A 759 -13.72 -0.57 -30.54
N VAL A 760 -14.84 -0.01 -31.02
CA VAL A 760 -14.95 0.53 -32.39
C VAL A 760 -14.94 2.05 -32.47
N ASN A 761 -15.10 2.73 -31.33
CA ASN A 761 -15.13 4.19 -31.24
C ASN A 761 -14.31 4.72 -30.05
N THR A 762 -13.99 6.01 -30.08
CA THR A 762 -13.11 6.67 -29.10
C THR A 762 -13.60 6.53 -27.65
N TYR A 763 -14.92 6.54 -27.42
CA TYR A 763 -15.49 6.37 -26.08
C TYR A 763 -15.27 4.95 -25.57
N GLU A 764 -15.55 3.94 -26.40
CA GLU A 764 -15.26 2.55 -26.06
C GLU A 764 -13.75 2.34 -25.83
N TYR A 765 -12.88 2.92 -26.65
CA TYR A 765 -11.43 2.85 -26.43
C TYR A 765 -11.02 3.43 -25.07
N LYS A 766 -11.64 4.55 -24.64
CA LYS A 766 -11.40 5.14 -23.32
C LYS A 766 -11.88 4.21 -22.20
N VAL A 767 -13.14 3.80 -22.21
CA VAL A 767 -13.74 2.98 -21.14
C VAL A 767 -13.08 1.61 -21.05
N PHE A 768 -12.90 0.93 -22.19
CA PHE A 768 -12.27 -0.37 -22.26
C PHE A 768 -10.79 -0.26 -21.90
N GLY A 769 -10.11 0.83 -22.27
CA GLY A 769 -8.71 1.07 -21.91
C GLY A 769 -8.48 1.43 -20.45
N GLU A 770 -9.39 2.14 -19.80
CA GLU A 770 -9.35 2.36 -18.34
C GLU A 770 -9.60 1.05 -17.59
N LYS A 771 -10.57 0.25 -18.03
CA LYS A 771 -10.81 -1.09 -17.46
C LYS A 771 -9.59 -2.00 -17.66
N GLN A 772 -8.98 -1.98 -18.84
CA GLN A 772 -7.80 -2.78 -19.13
C GLN A 772 -6.56 -2.35 -18.34
N SER A 773 -6.36 -1.03 -18.13
CA SER A 773 -5.25 -0.54 -17.28
C SER A 773 -5.35 -1.14 -15.88
N ASN A 774 -6.55 -1.10 -15.29
CA ASN A 774 -6.77 -1.67 -13.96
C ASN A 774 -6.55 -3.18 -13.93
N ASP A 775 -6.99 -3.92 -14.96
CA ASP A 775 -6.78 -5.36 -15.01
C ASP A 775 -5.27 -5.70 -15.12
N ILE A 776 -4.49 -4.89 -15.84
CA ILE A 776 -3.03 -5.01 -15.92
C ILE A 776 -2.37 -4.65 -14.59
N ASP A 777 -2.80 -3.57 -13.94
CA ASP A 777 -2.24 -3.11 -12.67
C ASP A 777 -2.44 -4.15 -11.57
N ASN A 778 -3.66 -4.71 -11.45
CA ASN A 778 -3.94 -5.80 -10.52
C ASN A 778 -3.10 -7.04 -10.81
N LEU A 779 -2.92 -7.40 -12.10
CA LEU A 779 -2.05 -8.52 -12.44
C LEU A 779 -0.62 -8.30 -11.94
N LEU A 780 -0.10 -7.08 -12.08
CA LEU A 780 1.25 -6.77 -11.63
C LEU A 780 1.31 -6.76 -10.11
N GLU A 781 0.32 -6.23 -9.39
CA GLU A 781 0.26 -6.32 -7.93
C GLU A 781 0.32 -7.76 -7.41
N ASP A 782 -0.41 -8.68 -8.04
CA ASP A 782 -0.39 -10.10 -7.68
C ASP A 782 0.94 -10.80 -8.07
N LEU A 783 1.77 -10.14 -8.87
CA LEU A 783 3.12 -10.59 -9.27
C LEU A 783 4.23 -9.84 -8.50
N ASP A 784 3.96 -9.31 -7.29
CA ASP A 784 4.93 -8.52 -6.52
C ASP A 784 6.27 -9.25 -6.29
N PHE A 785 6.28 -10.58 -6.21
CA PHE A 785 7.52 -11.37 -6.09
C PHE A 785 8.45 -11.20 -7.31
N ILE A 786 7.92 -10.88 -8.50
CA ILE A 786 8.72 -10.59 -9.70
C ILE A 786 9.57 -9.34 -9.52
N SER A 787 9.16 -8.41 -8.64
CA SER A 787 9.99 -7.24 -8.28
C SER A 787 11.30 -7.61 -7.57
N GLN A 788 11.40 -8.85 -7.07
CA GLN A 788 12.58 -9.42 -6.42
C GLN A 788 13.41 -10.27 -7.38
N CYS A 789 12.88 -10.61 -8.57
CA CYS A 789 13.58 -11.36 -9.60
C CYS A 789 14.48 -10.41 -10.42
N GLU A 790 15.79 -10.55 -10.26
CA GLU A 790 16.76 -9.72 -10.98
C GLU A 790 17.06 -10.33 -12.35
N LEU A 791 16.67 -9.64 -13.43
CA LEU A 791 17.04 -10.05 -14.78
C LEU A 791 18.46 -9.60 -15.09
N VAL A 792 19.39 -10.53 -15.26
CA VAL A 792 20.81 -10.24 -15.46
C VAL A 792 21.25 -10.73 -16.84
N LEU A 793 21.84 -9.83 -17.63
CA LEU A 793 22.58 -10.15 -18.84
C LEU A 793 24.05 -10.36 -18.48
N ILE A 794 24.64 -11.49 -18.87
CA ILE A 794 26.08 -11.71 -18.68
C ILE A 794 26.85 -11.02 -19.81
N ASP A 795 27.55 -9.94 -19.48
CA ASP A 795 28.32 -9.14 -20.44
C ASP A 795 29.71 -9.73 -20.67
N ASP A 796 30.33 -10.25 -19.62
CA ASP A 796 31.68 -10.78 -19.69
C ASP A 796 31.97 -11.78 -18.57
N ILE A 797 32.93 -12.66 -18.81
CA ILE A 797 33.37 -13.69 -17.86
C ILE A 797 34.87 -13.48 -17.66
N ASP A 798 35.25 -13.23 -16.41
CA ASP A 798 36.63 -12.95 -16.01
C ASP A 798 37.06 -13.94 -14.92
N THR A 799 38.34 -13.93 -14.57
CA THR A 799 38.88 -14.71 -13.45
C THR A 799 39.54 -13.77 -12.47
N ASP A 800 39.15 -13.85 -11.20
CA ASP A 800 39.82 -13.13 -10.13
C ASP A 800 41.29 -13.56 -10.06
N TRP A 801 42.21 -12.61 -10.30
CA TRP A 801 43.64 -12.91 -10.34
C TRP A 801 44.20 -13.33 -8.98
N ALA A 802 43.57 -12.94 -7.87
CA ALA A 802 44.02 -13.24 -6.51
C ALA A 802 43.43 -14.55 -5.98
N THR A 803 42.17 -14.87 -6.32
CA THR A 803 41.48 -16.06 -5.80
C THR A 803 41.33 -17.19 -6.82
N GLY A 804 41.59 -16.95 -8.10
CA GLY A 804 41.40 -17.90 -9.20
C GLY A 804 39.93 -18.24 -9.48
N LYS A 805 38.98 -17.57 -8.81
CA LYS A 805 37.54 -17.83 -8.96
C LYS A 805 36.98 -17.08 -10.18
N THR A 806 36.06 -17.71 -10.90
CA THR A 806 35.34 -17.08 -12.00
C THR A 806 34.47 -15.93 -11.48
N ILE A 807 34.61 -14.76 -12.11
CA ILE A 807 33.81 -13.57 -11.85
C ILE A 807 32.99 -13.26 -13.10
N TYR A 808 31.72 -12.97 -12.91
CA TYR A 808 30.82 -12.54 -13.98
C TYR A 808 30.63 -11.03 -13.89
N LYS A 809 30.73 -10.36 -15.04
CA LYS A 809 30.30 -8.97 -15.22
C LYS A 809 28.96 -9.02 -15.94
N GLY A 810 27.95 -8.37 -15.38
CA GLY A 810 26.61 -8.39 -15.95
C GLY A 810 25.90 -7.05 -15.89
N SER A 811 24.84 -6.94 -16.68
CA SER A 811 23.94 -5.81 -16.73
C SER A 811 22.62 -6.21 -16.08
N LEU A 812 22.17 -5.42 -15.10
CA LEU A 812 20.89 -5.61 -14.43
C LEU A 812 19.78 -4.90 -15.20
N LEU A 813 18.91 -5.69 -15.82
CA LEU A 813 17.79 -5.26 -16.66
C LEU A 813 16.55 -5.02 -15.79
N LYS A 814 16.59 -3.97 -14.97
CA LYS A 814 15.55 -3.61 -14.00
C LYS A 814 14.99 -2.21 -14.25
N GLY A 815 13.69 -2.07 -14.08
CA GLY A 815 12.96 -0.81 -14.25
C GLY A 815 12.75 -0.42 -15.72
N ASP A 816 12.23 0.78 -15.94
CA ASP A 816 11.78 1.26 -17.25
C ASP A 816 12.84 2.02 -18.07
N HIS A 817 14.10 2.00 -17.61
CA HIS A 817 15.21 2.74 -18.20
C HIS A 817 16.20 1.81 -18.92
N PRO A 818 16.61 2.11 -20.16
CA PRO A 818 17.50 1.24 -20.95
C PRO A 818 18.99 1.31 -20.53
N ALA A 819 19.34 2.17 -19.56
CA ALA A 819 20.68 2.21 -18.99
C ALA A 819 20.75 1.26 -17.79
N TYR A 820 21.24 0.05 -18.05
CA TYR A 820 21.34 -1.01 -17.06
C TYR A 820 22.51 -0.78 -16.11
N GLU A 821 22.26 -1.00 -14.82
CA GLU A 821 23.31 -1.03 -13.80
C GLU A 821 24.30 -2.16 -14.13
N ARG A 822 25.60 -1.89 -13.99
CA ARG A 822 26.65 -2.89 -14.19
C ARG A 822 26.98 -3.51 -12.84
N VAL A 823 26.86 -4.82 -12.76
CA VAL A 823 27.10 -5.62 -11.56
C VAL A 823 28.25 -6.58 -11.79
N THR A 824 28.94 -6.95 -10.72
CA THR A 824 30.01 -7.95 -10.75
C THR A 824 29.79 -8.91 -9.60
N PHE A 825 29.72 -10.21 -9.91
CA PHE A 825 29.34 -11.23 -8.94
C PHE A 825 30.00 -12.58 -9.24
N GLY A 826 30.08 -13.43 -8.22
CA GLY A 826 30.40 -14.85 -8.39
C GLY A 826 29.11 -15.67 -8.52
N ALA A 827 29.18 -16.83 -9.17
CA ALA A 827 28.06 -17.75 -9.27
C ALA A 827 28.49 -19.16 -8.84
N ASN A 828 27.55 -19.90 -8.26
CA ASN A 828 27.73 -21.30 -7.87
C ASN A 828 27.74 -22.28 -9.06
N LYS A 829 27.41 -21.81 -10.27
CA LYS A 829 27.47 -22.56 -11.52
C LYS A 829 28.05 -21.74 -12.66
N SER A 830 28.43 -22.43 -13.74
CA SER A 830 28.94 -21.77 -14.94
C SER A 830 27.82 -21.02 -15.66
N LEU A 831 28.00 -19.72 -15.88
CA LEU A 831 27.09 -18.90 -16.68
C LEU A 831 27.70 -18.63 -18.06
N SER A 832 26.87 -18.40 -19.06
CA SER A 832 27.29 -18.15 -20.43
C SER A 832 27.19 -16.67 -20.77
N LYS A 833 28.21 -16.16 -21.48
CA LYS A 833 28.25 -14.80 -21.99
C LYS A 833 27.09 -14.56 -22.97
N GLU A 834 26.57 -13.34 -23.02
CA GLU A 834 25.47 -12.90 -23.89
C GLU A 834 24.14 -13.65 -23.66
N LYS A 835 23.97 -14.31 -22.50
CA LYS A 835 22.72 -14.97 -22.10
C LYS A 835 22.05 -14.23 -20.96
N LEU A 836 20.72 -14.34 -20.94
CA LEU A 836 19.86 -13.77 -19.90
C LEU A 836 19.60 -14.81 -18.80
N TYR A 837 19.65 -14.35 -17.56
CA TYR A 837 19.37 -15.13 -16.37
C TYR A 837 18.40 -14.41 -15.45
N ILE A 838 17.52 -15.16 -14.78
CA ILE A 838 16.88 -14.68 -13.54
C ILE A 838 17.81 -15.01 -12.39
N HIS A 839 18.17 -13.98 -11.62
CA HIS A 839 18.83 -14.12 -10.34
C HIS A 839 17.79 -13.95 -9.23
N TYR A 840 17.65 -14.98 -8.39
CA TYR A 840 16.76 -14.99 -7.24
C TYR A 840 17.47 -15.67 -6.06
N ASN A 841 17.63 -14.93 -4.96
CA ASN A 841 18.44 -15.33 -3.81
C ASN A 841 19.90 -15.68 -4.16
N THR A 842 20.19 -16.96 -4.42
CA THR A 842 21.53 -17.45 -4.81
C THR A 842 21.51 -18.25 -6.11
N GLU A 843 20.35 -18.36 -6.74
CA GLU A 843 20.12 -19.18 -7.92
C GLU A 843 20.10 -18.32 -9.19
N PHE A 844 20.65 -18.86 -10.28
CA PHE A 844 20.66 -18.24 -11.59
C PHE A 844 19.93 -19.13 -12.59
N ILE A 845 18.73 -18.79 -13.05
CA ILE A 845 18.02 -19.61 -14.04
C ILE A 845 18.23 -19.04 -15.43
N SER A 846 18.76 -19.86 -16.34
CA SER A 846 18.93 -19.43 -17.73
C SER A 846 17.57 -19.30 -18.41
N LEU A 847 17.34 -18.17 -19.06
CA LEU A 847 16.10 -17.94 -19.82
C LEU A 847 16.20 -18.39 -21.27
N TYR A 848 17.39 -18.77 -21.72
CA TYR A 848 17.62 -19.26 -23.08
C TYR A 848 17.18 -20.73 -23.20
N PRO A 849 16.53 -21.16 -24.30
CA PRO A 849 16.24 -20.41 -25.54
C PRO A 849 14.94 -19.60 -25.54
N PHE A 850 14.13 -19.65 -24.47
CA PHE A 850 12.77 -19.10 -24.43
C PHE A 850 12.72 -17.56 -24.47
N LEU A 851 13.69 -16.90 -23.85
CA LEU A 851 13.97 -15.47 -24.02
C LEU A 851 15.39 -15.29 -24.54
N SER A 852 15.48 -14.69 -25.71
CA SER A 852 16.74 -14.52 -26.45
C SER A 852 17.04 -13.05 -26.66
N LEU A 853 18.28 -12.65 -26.38
CA LEU A 853 18.78 -11.31 -26.66
C LEU A 853 19.44 -11.30 -28.04
N LEU A 854 18.88 -10.56 -29.00
CA LEU A 854 19.33 -10.59 -30.40
C LEU A 854 19.36 -9.19 -31.01
N TYR A 855 20.23 -9.00 -32.00
CA TYR A 855 20.24 -7.78 -32.80
C TYR A 855 19.04 -7.73 -33.73
N ASN A 856 18.26 -6.66 -33.63
CA ASN A 856 17.13 -6.39 -34.48
C ASN A 856 17.55 -5.49 -35.66
N PRO A 857 17.53 -5.98 -36.91
CA PRO A 857 17.91 -5.18 -38.07
C PRO A 857 16.95 -4.02 -38.35
N ASP A 858 15.67 -4.15 -37.98
CA ASP A 858 14.64 -3.14 -38.26
C ASP A 858 14.81 -1.92 -37.35
N THR A 859 15.09 -2.15 -36.06
CA THR A 859 15.28 -1.07 -35.08
C THR A 859 16.74 -0.69 -34.87
N LYS A 860 17.67 -1.49 -35.41
CA LYS A 860 19.13 -1.36 -35.28
C LYS A 860 19.62 -1.42 -33.83
N LYS A 861 18.94 -2.17 -32.97
CA LYS A 861 19.23 -2.32 -31.55
C LYS A 861 19.23 -3.77 -31.14
N ILE A 862 19.92 -4.07 -30.04
CA ILE A 862 19.79 -5.36 -29.36
C ILE A 862 18.50 -5.30 -28.55
N GLU A 863 17.63 -6.30 -28.73
CA GLU A 863 16.31 -6.38 -28.10
C GLU A 863 16.07 -7.79 -27.56
N ILE A 864 15.10 -7.91 -26.66
CA ILE A 864 14.73 -9.19 -26.04
C ILE A 864 13.56 -9.78 -26.80
N PHE A 865 13.66 -11.06 -27.14
CA PHE A 865 12.69 -11.76 -27.96
C PHE A 865 12.15 -13.01 -27.27
N SER A 866 10.84 -13.24 -27.38
CA SER A 866 10.21 -14.54 -27.15
C SER A 866 9.96 -15.25 -28.48
N PHE A 867 9.86 -16.58 -28.45
CA PHE A 867 9.51 -17.37 -29.63
C PHE A 867 8.02 -17.30 -29.96
N ASP A 868 7.65 -17.44 -31.24
CA ASP A 868 6.25 -17.32 -31.69
C ASP A 868 5.79 -18.45 -32.62
N LYS A 869 6.48 -18.67 -33.74
CA LYS A 869 6.04 -19.61 -34.77
C LYS A 869 7.21 -20.25 -35.48
N GLN A 870 7.12 -21.54 -35.80
CA GLN A 870 8.08 -22.17 -36.71
C GLN A 870 7.82 -21.74 -38.16
N VAL A 871 8.90 -21.35 -38.85
CA VAL A 871 8.90 -20.99 -40.27
C VAL A 871 10.04 -21.75 -40.96
N ASN A 872 9.70 -22.85 -41.63
CA ASN A 872 10.67 -23.79 -42.20
C ASN A 872 11.64 -24.32 -41.11
N GLU A 873 12.95 -24.21 -41.35
CA GLU A 873 14.03 -24.57 -40.40
C GLU A 873 14.43 -23.39 -39.49
N SER A 874 13.54 -22.42 -39.28
CA SER A 874 13.79 -21.24 -38.43
C SER A 874 12.61 -20.94 -37.52
N LEU A 875 12.87 -20.16 -36.45
CA LEU A 875 11.85 -19.71 -35.50
C LEU A 875 11.60 -18.22 -35.70
N ALA A 876 10.34 -17.83 -35.88
CA ALA A 876 9.91 -16.45 -35.78
C ALA A 876 9.88 -16.06 -34.30
N LEU A 877 10.50 -14.92 -33.98
CA LEU A 877 10.64 -14.38 -32.64
C LEU A 877 10.01 -12.98 -32.57
N LYS A 878 9.36 -12.63 -31.47
CA LYS A 878 8.70 -11.34 -31.23
C LYS A 878 9.44 -10.53 -30.16
N SER A 879 9.69 -9.25 -30.46
CA SER A 879 10.40 -8.33 -29.57
C SER A 879 9.51 -7.79 -28.45
N PHE A 880 10.01 -7.80 -27.21
CA PHE A 880 9.37 -7.13 -26.08
C PHE A 880 9.51 -5.60 -26.15
N ASP A 881 10.58 -5.11 -26.75
CA ASP A 881 10.92 -3.70 -26.85
C ASP A 881 10.09 -2.98 -27.91
N SER A 882 10.12 -3.52 -29.14
CA SER A 882 9.58 -2.85 -30.33
C SER A 882 8.32 -3.51 -30.88
N GLY A 883 8.00 -4.75 -30.46
CA GLY A 883 6.90 -5.54 -31.00
C GLY A 883 7.14 -6.07 -32.42
N THR A 884 8.33 -5.84 -33.00
CA THR A 884 8.70 -6.36 -34.32
C THR A 884 9.01 -7.86 -34.26
N SER A 885 9.12 -8.51 -35.43
CA SER A 885 9.42 -9.94 -35.51
C SER A 885 10.62 -10.22 -36.40
N ILE A 886 11.51 -11.10 -35.91
CA ILE A 886 12.70 -11.56 -36.64
C ILE A 886 12.69 -13.08 -36.78
N LYS A 887 13.59 -13.65 -37.58
CA LYS A 887 13.77 -15.11 -37.70
C LYS A 887 15.14 -15.52 -37.17
N SER A 888 15.21 -16.65 -36.47
CA SER A 888 16.46 -17.24 -35.99
C SER A 888 16.49 -18.76 -36.17
N GLU A 889 17.47 -19.25 -36.91
CA GLU A 889 17.75 -20.69 -37.06
C GLU A 889 18.44 -21.25 -35.81
N GLN A 890 19.37 -20.50 -35.21
CA GLN A 890 20.06 -20.93 -33.99
C GLN A 890 19.10 -21.19 -32.83
N VAL A 891 18.17 -20.26 -32.59
CA VAL A 891 17.17 -20.42 -31.51
C VAL A 891 16.23 -21.59 -31.81
N TYR A 892 15.92 -21.85 -33.09
CA TYR A 892 15.13 -23.01 -33.49
C TYR A 892 15.85 -24.33 -33.17
N GLN A 893 17.13 -24.44 -33.52
CA GLN A 893 17.94 -25.63 -33.26
C GLN A 893 18.08 -25.88 -31.75
N ASP A 894 18.36 -24.83 -30.97
CA ASP A 894 18.53 -24.93 -29.52
C ASP A 894 17.21 -25.26 -28.80
N LEU A 895 16.08 -24.68 -29.25
CA LEU A 895 14.76 -25.04 -28.74
C LEU A 895 14.39 -26.48 -29.10
N SER A 896 14.72 -26.94 -30.31
CA SER A 896 14.47 -28.33 -30.73
C SER A 896 15.30 -29.31 -29.93
N HIS A 897 16.56 -28.98 -29.65
CA HIS A 897 17.42 -29.77 -28.76
C HIS A 897 16.84 -29.83 -27.35
N TRP A 898 16.39 -28.69 -26.83
CA TRP A 898 15.73 -28.60 -25.53
C TRP A 898 14.50 -29.51 -25.46
N LEU A 899 13.61 -29.45 -26.46
CA LEU A 899 12.39 -30.27 -26.51
C LEU A 899 12.70 -31.76 -26.54
N ASN A 900 13.69 -32.18 -27.33
CA ASN A 900 14.12 -33.57 -27.40
C ASN A 900 14.82 -34.06 -26.12
N PHE A 901 15.40 -33.14 -25.34
CA PHE A 901 16.10 -33.48 -24.10
C PHE A 901 15.13 -33.69 -22.93
N ILE A 902 14.04 -32.93 -22.89
CA ILE A 902 13.04 -33.01 -21.82
C ILE A 902 11.89 -33.99 -22.10
N SER A 903 11.70 -34.40 -23.36
CA SER A 903 10.83 -35.51 -23.77
C SER A 903 11.49 -36.85 -23.46
#